data_AF-A0A518WPG1-F1
#
_entry.id   AF-A0A518WPG1-F1
#
_cell.length_a   1.000
_cell.length_b   1.000
_cell.length_c   1.000
_cell.angle_alpha   90.00
_cell.angle_beta   90.00
_cell.angle_gamma   90.00
#
_symmetry.space_group_name_H-M   'P 1'
#
loop_
_entity.id
_entity.type
_entity.pdbx_description
1 polymer ?
#
loop_
_entity_poly.entity_id
_entity_poly.type
_entity_poly.pdbx_seq_one_letter_code
_entity_poly.pdbx_strand_id
1 'polypeptide(L)'
;MPGEERKFDVHEREQAIFNRLREIDSAVGASVRELHDHLTNTGVELVTSGGVVRDTVTVQAYHKLVARLVLDGRLVEVQAGGADAQRYALAPALHADTAFSLDDIDQLLEELKPTEAIAALIDAREYVHGSRKGALREAALALQKVPPRDLVRDVILAKVELYNADVAAWQAHGGDDEPHRRRLKAARTELENLCYRWFGLSWDAVYVPPASSVSNSGAGAVMATVDTAHLDAELMLRVFGDSVIYFVQAANPSAPGDWTNVVVAGSDGSTYSSVMSIDTAKAFVDDGGSEVVTFNNSLAYLHMEGLNRQRHPSRVYSVPITRSAIDSPTNAGMVMAPFMFRDLTEGEYEHMAKCATDVVQWRADERVFVGDAPAMGGDGRLLPAPRVHLRDGTVTLQEREANHYQRNDAYGNMVRTGVQISHRILTHIRSRRQPPIFAGAVKGSQLHLFGTIINWFIKNGHPGSGTAPIDPGWDVSRGAMLNDNEAVTALLATLLPENPGDGFFCTFAVARPFHALTDVVRLYEHESPEFWVDKMRERQRDHLARPGMDSYWKTVDVIEDDPWVRMCEEADYVMFYIGHSGGQPLPLAPRYEFLESLRFCGPDTAASAAQATRQVRRNIELLVAALMHVKFSTDRDHNFLTGKRLVKTVPSVVYRAHELCKALGKRLETELKSAIVANLHRLGRARRATDDAVSLRPLSARRYFEVQARLRDQRAKEIESGNADQPE
;
A
#
# COMPACT_ATOMS: atom_id res chain seq x y z
N MET A 1 42.84 13.00 8.83
CA MET A 1 42.04 13.10 10.07
C MET A 1 42.05 11.72 10.72
N PRO A 2 42.46 11.55 11.98
CA PRO A 2 42.32 10.26 12.66
C PRO A 2 40.81 9.93 12.76
N GLY A 3 40.44 8.72 12.35
CA GLY A 3 39.03 8.26 12.36
C GLY A 3 38.47 8.20 13.78
N GLU A 4 37.17 8.44 13.92
CA GLU A 4 36.48 8.42 15.21
C GLU A 4 36.36 6.96 15.71
N GLU A 5 36.72 6.69 16.96
CA GLU A 5 36.56 5.38 17.59
C GLU A 5 35.39 5.43 18.57
N ARG A 6 34.31 4.68 18.28
CA ARG A 6 33.16 4.58 19.18
C ARG A 6 32.49 3.23 19.11
N LYS A 7 31.72 2.91 20.14
CA LYS A 7 30.89 1.71 20.17
C LYS A 7 29.71 1.89 19.22
N PHE A 8 29.63 1.07 18.17
CA PHE A 8 28.44 1.02 17.32
C PHE A 8 27.25 0.48 18.10
N ASP A 9 26.07 1.01 17.84
CA ASP A 9 24.86 0.31 18.23
C ASP A 9 24.70 -0.99 17.41
N VAL A 10 23.70 -1.82 17.71
CA VAL A 10 23.52 -3.11 17.04
C VAL A 10 23.18 -2.91 15.55
N HIS A 11 22.43 -1.87 15.20
CA HIS A 11 21.97 -1.60 13.84
C HIS A 11 23.09 -1.03 12.97
N GLU A 12 23.87 -0.08 13.50
CA GLU A 12 25.06 0.48 12.84
C GLU A 12 26.08 -0.62 12.52
N ARG A 13 26.34 -1.51 13.49
CA ARG A 13 27.24 -2.65 13.30
C ARG A 13 26.72 -3.61 12.23
N GLU A 14 25.42 -3.86 12.22
CA GLU A 14 24.80 -4.72 11.22
C GLU A 14 24.95 -4.11 9.80
N GLN A 15 24.67 -2.82 9.62
CA GLN A 15 24.85 -2.14 8.33
C GLN A 15 26.31 -2.17 7.87
N ALA A 16 27.26 -1.94 8.79
CA ALA A 16 28.69 -1.98 8.51
C ALA A 16 29.16 -3.37 8.03
N ILE A 17 28.70 -4.44 8.69
CA ILE A 17 28.96 -5.83 8.27
C ILE A 17 28.43 -6.08 6.85
N PHE A 18 27.21 -5.62 6.54
CA PHE A 18 26.64 -5.82 5.21
C PHE A 18 27.37 -5.06 4.12
N ASN A 19 27.75 -3.80 4.38
CA ASN A 19 28.52 -3.03 3.42
C ASN A 19 29.83 -3.73 3.10
N ARG A 20 30.54 -4.22 4.12
CA ARG A 20 31.78 -4.97 3.92
C ARG A 20 31.57 -6.25 3.13
N LEU A 21 30.53 -7.04 3.44
CA LEU A 21 30.26 -8.29 2.74
C LEU A 21 29.80 -8.08 1.29
N ARG A 22 29.27 -6.90 0.92
CA ARG A 22 28.95 -6.58 -0.50
C ARG A 22 30.19 -6.40 -1.36
N GLU A 23 31.31 -6.02 -0.77
CA GLU A 23 32.58 -5.83 -1.46
C GLU A 23 33.34 -7.15 -1.68
N ILE A 24 32.88 -8.23 -1.06
CA ILE A 24 33.53 -9.53 -1.05
C ILE A 24 32.72 -10.48 -1.93
N ASP A 25 33.40 -11.28 -2.74
CA ASP A 25 32.75 -12.30 -3.56
C ASP A 25 31.91 -13.23 -2.67
N SER A 26 30.60 -13.33 -3.00
CA SER A 26 29.64 -14.17 -2.30
C SER A 26 30.02 -15.66 -2.26
N ALA A 27 30.82 -16.14 -3.23
CA ALA A 27 31.33 -17.51 -3.25
C ALA A 27 32.48 -17.74 -2.26
N VAL A 28 33.09 -16.68 -1.75
CA VAL A 28 34.23 -16.71 -0.81
C VAL A 28 33.80 -16.31 0.60
N GLY A 29 32.98 -15.26 0.72
CA GLY A 29 32.52 -14.72 2.00
C GLY A 29 33.64 -14.21 2.92
N ALA A 30 33.31 -13.88 4.16
CA ALA A 30 34.25 -13.46 5.21
C ALA A 30 34.02 -14.20 6.53
N SER A 31 35.08 -14.44 7.29
CA SER A 31 34.95 -14.96 8.66
C SER A 31 34.56 -13.85 9.64
N VAL A 32 34.00 -14.24 10.80
CA VAL A 32 33.67 -13.28 11.88
C VAL A 32 34.88 -12.45 12.29
N ARG A 33 36.07 -13.07 12.29
CA ARG A 33 37.32 -12.41 12.65
C ARG A 33 37.74 -11.37 11.63
N GLU A 34 37.64 -11.68 10.34
CA GLU A 34 37.94 -10.72 9.27
C GLU A 34 36.99 -9.51 9.30
N LEU A 35 35.69 -9.75 9.59
CA LEU A 35 34.71 -8.67 9.73
C LEU A 35 35.00 -7.78 10.94
N HIS A 36 35.32 -8.39 12.07
CA HIS A 36 35.69 -7.67 13.29
C HIS A 36 36.98 -6.87 13.10
N ASP A 37 38.03 -7.48 12.55
CA ASP A 37 39.32 -6.84 12.32
C ASP A 37 39.18 -5.66 11.34
N HIS A 38 38.38 -5.79 10.28
CA HIS A 38 38.17 -4.71 9.33
C HIS A 38 37.45 -3.51 9.97
N LEU A 39 36.35 -3.76 10.69
CA LEU A 39 35.54 -2.68 11.26
C LEU A 39 36.19 -2.02 12.49
N THR A 40 37.11 -2.72 13.15
CA THR A 40 37.88 -2.18 14.29
C THR A 40 39.15 -1.45 13.82
N ASN A 41 39.86 -1.96 12.81
CA ASN A 41 41.16 -1.41 12.40
C ASN A 41 41.06 -0.42 11.22
N THR A 42 40.18 -0.70 10.26
CA THR A 42 39.97 0.16 9.08
C THR A 42 38.83 1.13 9.34
N GLY A 43 37.69 0.64 9.84
CA GLY A 43 36.47 1.41 10.06
C GLY A 43 35.61 1.50 8.80
N VAL A 44 34.43 2.12 8.92
CA VAL A 44 33.50 2.34 7.80
C VAL A 44 33.01 3.78 7.79
N GLU A 45 32.74 4.33 6.60
CA GLU A 45 32.00 5.58 6.49
C GLU A 45 30.51 5.28 6.73
N LEU A 46 29.96 5.85 7.81
CA LEU A 46 28.54 5.80 8.10
C LEU A 46 27.89 7.09 7.58
N VAL A 47 26.73 6.98 6.95
CA VAL A 47 26.00 8.11 6.33
C VAL A 47 25.76 9.28 7.32
N THR A 48 25.74 9.00 8.62
CA THR A 48 25.47 9.97 9.69
C THR A 48 26.71 10.71 10.21
N SER A 49 27.92 10.23 9.91
CA SER A 49 29.18 10.76 10.43
C SER A 49 30.08 11.02 9.23
N GLY A 50 30.39 12.27 8.94
CA GLY A 50 31.16 12.72 7.77
C GLY A 50 32.64 12.30 7.77
N GLY A 51 32.94 11.04 8.09
CA GLY A 51 34.25 10.42 8.14
C GLY A 51 34.20 8.94 8.55
N VAL A 52 35.35 8.28 8.50
CA VAL A 52 35.52 6.87 8.86
C VAL A 52 35.41 6.68 10.37
N VAL A 53 34.50 5.79 10.79
CA VAL A 53 34.30 5.43 12.20
C VAL A 53 34.69 3.97 12.43
N ARG A 54 35.41 3.71 13.52
CA ARG A 54 35.87 2.37 13.94
C ARG A 54 35.09 1.88 15.15
N ASP A 55 34.70 0.61 15.12
CA ASP A 55 33.95 -0.02 16.21
C ASP A 55 34.90 -0.47 17.34
N THR A 56 34.49 -0.30 18.60
CA THR A 56 35.33 -0.66 19.77
C THR A 56 34.87 -1.93 20.49
N VAL A 57 34.02 -2.73 19.85
CA VAL A 57 33.38 -3.89 20.48
C VAL A 57 34.17 -5.19 20.28
N THR A 58 33.98 -6.15 21.19
CA THR A 58 34.66 -7.44 21.19
C THR A 58 34.21 -8.37 20.06
N VAL A 59 35.11 -9.24 19.61
CA VAL A 59 34.83 -10.30 18.63
C VAL A 59 33.68 -11.23 19.05
N GLN A 60 33.49 -11.45 20.36
CA GLN A 60 32.37 -12.25 20.87
C GLN A 60 31.00 -11.62 20.56
N ALA A 61 30.90 -10.29 20.58
CA ALA A 61 29.65 -9.62 20.19
C ALA A 61 29.39 -9.78 18.69
N TYR A 62 30.45 -9.79 17.87
CA TYR A 62 30.36 -10.11 16.45
C TYR A 62 29.91 -11.56 16.23
N HIS A 63 30.43 -12.54 16.98
CA HIS A 63 29.94 -13.92 16.92
C HIS A 63 28.44 -14.01 17.26
N LYS A 64 27.98 -13.35 18.33
CA LYS A 64 26.56 -13.34 18.70
C LYS A 64 25.69 -12.66 17.65
N LEU A 65 26.16 -11.54 17.09
CA LEU A 65 25.45 -10.82 16.05
C LEU A 65 25.40 -11.66 14.76
N VAL A 66 26.53 -12.14 14.26
CA VAL A 66 26.60 -12.99 13.05
C VAL A 66 25.76 -14.26 13.21
N ALA A 67 25.83 -14.94 14.35
CA ALA A 67 24.98 -16.11 14.62
C ALA A 67 23.49 -15.74 14.58
N ARG A 68 23.10 -14.59 15.15
CA ARG A 68 21.75 -14.06 15.01
C ARG A 68 21.41 -13.75 13.56
N LEU A 69 22.31 -13.13 12.79
CA LEU A 69 22.10 -12.80 11.37
C LEU A 69 21.95 -14.06 10.49
N VAL A 70 22.65 -15.15 10.81
CA VAL A 70 22.50 -16.45 10.15
C VAL A 70 21.16 -17.11 10.52
N LEU A 71 20.80 -17.14 11.81
CA LEU A 71 19.49 -17.60 12.26
C LEU A 71 18.34 -16.80 11.64
N ASP A 72 18.55 -15.50 11.47
CA ASP A 72 17.66 -14.56 10.83
C ASP A 72 17.61 -14.67 9.29
N GLY A 73 18.42 -15.57 8.69
CA GLY A 73 18.54 -15.79 7.24
C GLY A 73 19.16 -14.63 6.46
N ARG A 74 19.85 -13.69 7.13
CA ARG A 74 20.50 -12.51 6.51
C ARG A 74 21.90 -12.85 5.97
N LEU A 75 22.55 -13.86 6.54
CA LEU A 75 23.85 -14.38 6.12
C LEU A 75 23.71 -15.87 5.80
N VAL A 76 24.45 -16.35 4.81
CA VAL A 76 24.61 -17.79 4.58
C VAL A 76 26.02 -18.23 4.89
N GLU A 77 26.11 -19.46 5.32
CA GLU A 77 27.36 -20.18 5.47
C GLU A 77 27.90 -20.59 4.11
N VAL A 78 29.15 -20.23 3.83
CA VAL A 78 29.83 -20.53 2.58
C VAL A 78 30.84 -21.64 2.82
N GLN A 79 30.70 -22.75 2.11
CA GLN A 79 31.72 -23.79 2.08
C GLN A 79 32.80 -23.43 1.06
N ALA A 80 33.75 -22.61 1.49
CA ALA A 80 34.99 -22.41 0.74
C ALA A 80 35.90 -23.62 0.97
N GLY A 81 36.17 -24.39 -0.08
CA GLY A 81 37.05 -25.55 0.00
C GLY A 81 38.42 -25.16 0.56
N GLY A 82 38.78 -25.73 1.73
CA GLY A 82 40.07 -25.52 2.38
C GLY A 82 40.18 -24.36 3.38
N ALA A 83 39.08 -23.74 3.81
CA ALA A 83 39.11 -22.69 4.84
C ALA A 83 39.04 -23.26 6.26
N ASP A 84 39.98 -22.85 7.13
CA ASP A 84 40.05 -23.24 8.56
C ASP A 84 38.96 -22.64 9.45
N ALA A 85 38.18 -21.68 8.95
CA ALA A 85 37.14 -20.97 9.71
C ALA A 85 35.86 -20.84 8.90
N GLN A 86 34.72 -20.95 9.59
CA GLN A 86 33.39 -20.76 9.00
C GLN A 86 33.30 -19.37 8.35
N ARG A 87 33.00 -19.34 7.06
CA ARG A 87 32.86 -18.12 6.27
C ARG A 87 31.39 -17.82 6.05
N TYR A 88 31.07 -16.54 6.07
CA TYR A 88 29.72 -16.03 5.89
C TYR A 88 29.71 -15.10 4.70
N ALA A 89 28.78 -15.30 3.79
CA ALA A 89 28.42 -14.30 2.80
C ALA A 89 27.08 -13.69 3.20
N LEU A 90 26.76 -12.54 2.59
CA LEU A 90 25.37 -12.14 2.51
C LEU A 90 24.58 -13.31 1.97
N ALA A 91 23.48 -13.65 2.64
CA ALA A 91 22.56 -14.60 2.04
C ALA A 91 22.30 -14.13 0.60
N PRO A 92 22.37 -15.02 -0.41
CA PRO A 92 21.69 -14.76 -1.64
C PRO A 92 20.26 -14.54 -1.20
N ALA A 93 19.88 -13.26 -1.06
CA ALA A 93 18.50 -12.88 -1.01
C ALA A 93 18.01 -13.49 -2.31
N LEU A 94 17.34 -14.63 -2.21
CA LEU A 94 16.52 -15.17 -3.28
C LEU A 94 15.84 -13.93 -3.82
N HIS A 95 16.19 -13.59 -5.06
CA HIS A 95 15.99 -12.28 -5.68
C HIS A 95 14.66 -11.71 -5.19
N ALA A 96 14.53 -10.39 -4.97
CA ALA A 96 13.21 -9.80 -4.69
C ALA A 96 12.13 -10.39 -5.64
N ASP A 97 12.56 -10.60 -6.88
CA ASP A 97 11.98 -11.27 -8.04
C ASP A 97 11.58 -12.76 -7.85
N THR A 98 11.91 -13.42 -6.74
CA THR A 98 11.58 -14.83 -6.42
C THR A 98 10.96 -14.99 -5.04
N ALA A 99 10.79 -13.88 -4.31
CA ALA A 99 9.96 -13.82 -3.13
C ALA A 99 8.49 -13.68 -3.58
N PHE A 100 7.64 -14.61 -3.15
CA PHE A 100 6.18 -14.51 -3.32
C PHE A 100 5.55 -13.95 -2.05
N SER A 101 4.76 -12.89 -2.16
CA SER A 101 3.82 -12.53 -1.09
C SER A 101 2.52 -13.34 -1.21
N LEU A 102 1.74 -13.39 -0.14
CA LEU A 102 0.42 -14.02 -0.19
C LEU A 102 -0.50 -13.25 -1.14
N ASP A 103 -0.41 -11.92 -1.15
CA ASP A 103 -1.18 -11.06 -2.04
C ASP A 103 -0.89 -11.34 -3.53
N ASP A 104 0.38 -11.66 -3.88
CA ASP A 104 0.76 -12.04 -5.26
C ASP A 104 0.14 -13.38 -5.67
N ILE A 105 0.02 -14.32 -4.73
CA ILE A 105 -0.54 -15.64 -4.99
C ILE A 105 -2.06 -15.56 -5.06
N ASP A 106 -2.70 -14.92 -4.08
CA ASP A 106 -4.16 -14.79 -4.00
C ASP A 106 -4.73 -14.14 -5.26
N GLN A 107 -4.02 -13.19 -5.87
CA GLN A 107 -4.41 -12.57 -7.13
C GLN A 107 -4.39 -13.56 -8.31
N LEU A 108 -3.38 -14.43 -8.39
CA LEU A 108 -3.25 -15.39 -9.50
C LEU A 108 -4.17 -16.61 -9.32
N LEU A 109 -4.58 -16.89 -8.08
CA LEU A 109 -5.51 -17.96 -7.74
C LEU A 109 -6.93 -17.75 -8.27
N GLU A 110 -7.31 -16.53 -8.66
CA GLU A 110 -8.62 -16.26 -9.25
C GLU A 110 -8.82 -17.00 -10.59
N GLU A 111 -7.75 -17.25 -11.34
CA GLU A 111 -7.81 -17.86 -12.68
C GLU A 111 -7.04 -19.19 -12.79
N LEU A 112 -5.99 -19.37 -11.97
CA LEU A 112 -5.07 -20.50 -12.06
C LEU A 112 -5.06 -21.34 -10.79
N LYS A 113 -4.68 -22.61 -10.91
CA LYS A 113 -4.36 -23.42 -9.73
C LYS A 113 -3.11 -22.87 -9.05
N PRO A 114 -2.95 -23.04 -7.71
CA PRO A 114 -1.82 -22.49 -6.97
C PRO A 114 -0.45 -22.77 -7.58
N THR A 115 -0.20 -23.99 -8.03
CA THR A 115 1.07 -24.38 -8.63
C THR A 115 1.30 -23.74 -10.01
N GLU A 116 0.23 -23.59 -10.80
CA GLU A 116 0.28 -22.97 -12.14
C GLU A 116 0.49 -21.46 -12.02
N ALA A 117 -0.21 -20.81 -11.07
CA ALA A 117 -0.02 -19.41 -10.70
C ALA A 117 1.43 -19.09 -10.35
N ILE A 118 2.02 -19.88 -9.43
CA ILE A 118 3.41 -19.68 -9.02
C ILE A 118 4.37 -19.87 -10.20
N ALA A 119 4.18 -20.91 -11.02
CA ALA A 119 5.03 -21.17 -12.17
C ALA A 119 4.95 -20.04 -13.20
N ALA A 120 3.75 -19.53 -13.49
CA ALA A 120 3.54 -18.45 -14.44
C ALA A 120 4.15 -17.12 -13.96
N LEU A 121 4.08 -16.84 -12.66
CA LEU A 121 4.73 -15.66 -12.07
C LEU A 121 6.27 -15.75 -12.12
N ILE A 122 6.85 -16.92 -11.83
CA ILE A 122 8.29 -17.16 -12.00
C ILE A 122 8.70 -16.91 -13.45
N ASP A 123 7.96 -17.53 -14.37
CA ASP A 123 8.20 -17.45 -15.81
C ASP A 123 8.10 -16.00 -16.34
N ALA A 124 7.16 -15.21 -15.83
CA ALA A 124 7.02 -13.79 -16.11
C ALA A 124 8.21 -12.96 -15.57
N ARG A 125 8.63 -13.21 -14.33
CA ARG A 125 9.81 -12.56 -13.72
C ARG A 125 11.07 -12.86 -14.53
N GLU A 126 11.32 -14.12 -14.87
CA GLU A 126 12.47 -14.53 -15.68
C GLU A 126 12.48 -13.85 -17.05
N TYR A 127 11.30 -13.75 -17.69
CA TYR A 127 11.14 -13.09 -18.99
C TYR A 127 11.47 -11.60 -18.98
N VAL A 128 10.90 -10.86 -18.02
CA VAL A 128 11.10 -9.42 -17.90
C VAL A 128 12.52 -9.10 -17.43
N HIS A 129 13.06 -9.85 -16.47
CA HIS A 129 14.43 -9.64 -15.98
C HIS A 129 15.51 -10.02 -16.98
N GLY A 130 15.33 -11.13 -17.71
CA GLY A 130 16.24 -11.53 -18.79
C GLY A 130 16.38 -10.43 -19.86
N SER A 131 15.32 -9.65 -20.05
CA SER A 131 15.25 -8.57 -21.04
C SER A 131 15.66 -7.19 -20.50
N ARG A 132 16.07 -7.09 -19.23
CA ARG A 132 16.29 -5.80 -18.54
C ARG A 132 17.38 -4.93 -19.16
N LYS A 133 18.49 -5.53 -19.60
CA LYS A 133 19.60 -4.79 -20.22
C LYS A 133 19.36 -4.43 -21.70
N GLY A 134 18.38 -5.07 -22.35
CA GLY A 134 18.01 -4.84 -23.74
C GLY A 134 16.68 -4.09 -23.85
N ALA A 135 15.60 -4.83 -24.13
CA ALA A 135 14.27 -4.28 -24.41
C ALA A 135 13.76 -3.29 -23.36
N LEU A 136 13.92 -3.56 -22.05
CA LEU A 136 13.44 -2.62 -21.03
C LEU A 136 14.22 -1.30 -21.01
N ARG A 137 15.54 -1.34 -21.22
CA ARG A 137 16.34 -0.11 -21.26
C ARG A 137 15.99 0.72 -22.50
N GLU A 138 15.84 0.08 -23.64
CA GLU A 138 15.42 0.74 -24.89
C GLU A 138 14.02 1.34 -24.76
N ALA A 139 13.08 0.59 -24.19
CA ALA A 139 11.74 1.09 -23.89
C ALA A 139 11.78 2.29 -22.93
N ALA A 140 12.56 2.22 -21.85
CA ALA A 140 12.69 3.31 -20.88
C ALA A 140 13.26 4.60 -21.49
N LEU A 141 14.18 4.48 -22.47
CA LEU A 141 14.72 5.62 -23.22
C LEU A 141 13.71 6.16 -24.24
N ALA A 142 12.95 5.29 -24.90
CA ALA A 142 11.95 5.68 -25.89
C ALA A 142 10.75 6.38 -25.24
N LEU A 143 10.27 5.87 -24.09
CA LEU A 143 9.16 6.44 -23.31
C LEU A 143 9.44 7.86 -22.79
N GLN A 144 10.70 8.32 -22.78
CA GLN A 144 11.02 9.72 -22.48
C GLN A 144 10.60 10.71 -23.58
N LYS A 145 10.22 10.21 -24.76
CA LYS A 145 9.81 11.02 -25.92
C LYS A 145 8.34 10.88 -26.27
N VAL A 146 7.60 10.06 -25.53
CA VAL A 146 6.22 9.69 -25.83
C VAL A 146 5.28 10.51 -24.93
N PRO A 147 4.33 11.27 -25.50
CA PRO A 147 3.28 11.92 -24.71
C PRO A 147 2.39 10.87 -24.04
N PRO A 148 2.18 10.91 -22.71
CA PRO A 148 1.47 9.84 -22.01
C PRO A 148 -0.02 9.79 -22.36
N ARG A 149 -0.66 10.93 -22.63
CA ARG A 149 -2.09 10.99 -22.99
C ARG A 149 -2.37 10.28 -24.30
N ASP A 150 -1.54 10.56 -25.33
CA ASP A 150 -1.68 9.93 -26.64
C ASP A 150 -1.46 8.42 -26.53
N LEU A 151 -0.42 7.99 -25.80
CA LEU A 151 -0.17 6.56 -25.59
C LEU A 151 -1.34 5.87 -24.89
N VAL A 152 -1.88 6.48 -23.82
CA VAL A 152 -3.02 5.93 -23.08
C VAL A 152 -4.26 5.83 -23.97
N ARG A 153 -4.56 6.87 -24.74
CA ARG A 153 -5.66 6.87 -25.71
C ARG A 153 -5.50 5.71 -26.69
N ASP A 154 -4.33 5.58 -27.30
CA ASP A 154 -4.07 4.58 -28.33
C ASP A 154 -4.17 3.15 -27.75
N VAL A 155 -3.73 2.93 -26.50
CA VAL A 155 -3.93 1.66 -25.78
C VAL A 155 -5.42 1.38 -25.57
N ILE A 156 -6.21 2.36 -25.11
CA ILE A 156 -7.65 2.19 -24.90
C ILE A 156 -8.35 1.84 -26.21
N LEU A 157 -8.07 2.58 -27.29
CA LEU A 157 -8.65 2.33 -28.61
C LEU A 157 -8.29 0.93 -29.12
N ALA A 158 -7.01 0.52 -29.00
CA ALA A 158 -6.58 -0.82 -29.38
C ALA A 158 -7.28 -1.92 -28.57
N LYS A 159 -7.56 -1.69 -27.28
CA LYS A 159 -8.29 -2.64 -26.43
C LYS A 159 -9.78 -2.70 -26.77
N VAL A 160 -10.40 -1.59 -27.15
CA VAL A 160 -11.78 -1.56 -27.68
C VAL A 160 -11.87 -2.34 -28.99
N GLU A 161 -10.92 -2.11 -29.91
CA GLU A 161 -10.85 -2.84 -31.18
C GLU A 161 -10.65 -4.35 -30.98
N LEU A 162 -9.77 -4.74 -30.05
CA LEU A 162 -9.55 -6.14 -29.70
C LEU A 162 -10.81 -6.80 -29.14
N TYR A 163 -11.49 -6.14 -28.21
CA TYR A 163 -12.76 -6.63 -27.65
C TYR A 163 -13.81 -6.81 -28.75
N ASN A 164 -13.96 -5.82 -29.63
CA ASN A 164 -14.93 -5.89 -30.72
C ASN A 164 -14.59 -6.98 -31.75
N ALA A 165 -13.29 -7.23 -31.98
CA ALA A 165 -12.84 -8.36 -32.81
C ALA A 165 -13.19 -9.71 -32.16
N ASP A 166 -13.01 -9.85 -30.84
CA ASP A 166 -13.39 -11.05 -30.10
C ASP A 166 -14.91 -11.27 -30.09
N VAL A 167 -15.72 -10.20 -30.00
CA VAL A 167 -17.17 -10.26 -30.16
C VAL A 167 -17.54 -10.78 -31.54
N ALA A 168 -16.95 -10.22 -32.60
CA ALA A 168 -17.20 -10.64 -33.98
C ALA A 168 -16.80 -12.12 -34.20
N ALA A 169 -15.66 -12.54 -33.65
CA ALA A 169 -15.22 -13.93 -33.71
C ALA A 169 -16.18 -14.87 -32.97
N TRP A 170 -16.63 -14.50 -31.77
CA TRP A 170 -17.58 -15.32 -31.00
C TRP A 170 -18.94 -15.46 -31.72
N GLN A 171 -19.45 -14.36 -32.29
CA GLN A 171 -20.68 -14.37 -33.10
C GLN A 171 -20.53 -15.24 -34.36
N ALA A 172 -19.38 -15.19 -35.04
CA ALA A 172 -19.10 -16.02 -36.22
C ALA A 172 -19.08 -17.52 -35.91
N HIS A 173 -18.76 -17.91 -34.67
CA HIS A 173 -18.76 -19.31 -34.20
C HIS A 173 -20.10 -19.73 -33.57
N GLY A 174 -21.17 -18.96 -33.77
CA GLY A 174 -22.52 -19.32 -33.32
C GLY A 174 -22.79 -19.10 -31.82
N GLY A 175 -21.89 -18.44 -31.08
CA GLY A 175 -22.11 -18.05 -29.69
C GLY A 175 -21.91 -19.14 -28.63
N ASP A 176 -21.67 -20.39 -29.04
CA ASP A 176 -21.56 -21.53 -28.10
C ASP A 176 -20.10 -21.99 -27.85
N ASP A 177 -19.11 -21.31 -28.44
CA ASP A 177 -17.70 -21.69 -28.28
C ASP A 177 -17.11 -21.20 -26.95
N GLU A 178 -16.75 -22.16 -26.09
CA GLU A 178 -16.22 -21.91 -24.75
C GLU A 178 -14.86 -21.18 -24.74
N PRO A 179 -13.86 -21.55 -25.56
CA PRO A 179 -12.61 -20.81 -25.69
C PRO A 179 -12.78 -19.33 -26.10
N HIS A 180 -13.59 -19.04 -27.12
CA HIS A 180 -13.88 -17.65 -27.52
C HIS A 180 -14.64 -16.91 -26.43
N ARG A 181 -15.59 -17.57 -25.76
CA ARG A 181 -16.32 -16.98 -24.62
C ARG A 181 -15.40 -16.58 -23.47
N ARG A 182 -14.41 -17.42 -23.12
CA ARG A 182 -13.42 -17.09 -22.08
C ARG A 182 -12.55 -15.91 -22.46
N ARG A 183 -12.04 -15.89 -23.70
CA ARG A 183 -11.26 -14.74 -24.22
C ARG A 183 -12.08 -13.45 -24.19
N LEU A 184 -13.32 -13.50 -24.65
CA LEU A 184 -14.22 -12.36 -24.63
C LEU A 184 -14.49 -11.83 -23.21
N LYS A 185 -14.70 -12.74 -22.24
CA LYS A 185 -14.86 -12.35 -20.82
C LYS A 185 -13.60 -11.69 -20.27
N ALA A 186 -12.42 -12.23 -20.57
CA ALA A 186 -11.14 -11.66 -20.14
C ALA A 186 -10.91 -10.27 -20.76
N ALA A 187 -11.09 -10.12 -22.07
CA ALA A 187 -10.94 -8.85 -22.79
C ALA A 187 -11.92 -7.78 -22.26
N ARG A 188 -13.18 -8.17 -21.98
CA ARG A 188 -14.18 -7.28 -21.36
C ARG A 188 -13.76 -6.80 -19.98
N THR A 189 -13.30 -7.72 -19.13
CA THR A 189 -12.87 -7.41 -17.76
C THR A 189 -11.62 -6.52 -17.76
N GLU A 190 -10.66 -6.79 -18.64
CA GLU A 190 -9.50 -5.93 -18.83
C GLU A 190 -9.91 -4.52 -19.28
N LEU A 191 -10.80 -4.41 -20.27
CA LEU A 191 -11.29 -3.12 -20.77
C LEU A 191 -12.09 -2.35 -19.71
N GLU A 192 -12.96 -3.02 -18.96
CA GLU A 192 -13.68 -2.42 -17.83
C GLU A 192 -12.73 -1.91 -16.75
N ASN A 193 -11.72 -2.70 -16.37
CA ASN A 193 -10.74 -2.29 -15.39
C ASN A 193 -9.93 -1.09 -15.88
N LEU A 194 -9.49 -1.12 -17.14
CA LEU A 194 -8.75 -0.01 -17.76
C LEU A 194 -9.57 1.28 -17.77
N CYS A 195 -10.78 1.24 -18.33
CA CYS A 195 -11.60 2.43 -18.51
C CYS A 195 -12.16 2.95 -17.19
N TYR A 196 -12.84 2.10 -16.42
CA TYR A 196 -13.63 2.59 -15.28
C TYR A 196 -12.88 2.51 -13.95
N ARG A 197 -12.07 1.48 -13.69
CA ARG A 197 -11.35 1.34 -12.40
C ARG A 197 -10.02 2.10 -12.37
N TRP A 198 -9.26 2.07 -13.45
CA TRP A 198 -7.91 2.65 -13.49
C TRP A 198 -7.90 4.09 -13.94
N PHE A 199 -8.70 4.48 -14.93
CA PHE A 199 -8.80 5.87 -15.37
C PHE A 199 -10.06 6.59 -14.86
N GLY A 200 -11.07 5.88 -14.37
CA GLY A 200 -12.31 6.52 -13.90
C GLY A 200 -13.00 7.31 -15.01
N LEU A 201 -13.03 6.72 -16.21
CA LEU A 201 -13.69 7.30 -17.37
C LEU A 201 -15.20 7.13 -17.27
N SER A 202 -15.93 8.05 -17.87
CA SER A 202 -17.37 7.91 -18.02
C SER A 202 -17.75 6.89 -19.10
N TRP A 203 -18.98 6.39 -19.01
CA TRP A 203 -19.54 5.52 -20.05
C TRP A 203 -19.81 6.26 -21.38
N ASP A 204 -19.82 7.60 -21.39
CA ASP A 204 -20.06 8.45 -22.56
C ASP A 204 -18.76 8.54 -23.36
N ALA A 205 -17.61 8.60 -22.66
CA ALA A 205 -16.30 8.49 -23.28
C ALA A 205 -16.04 7.07 -23.82
N VAL A 206 -16.24 6.02 -23.00
CA VAL A 206 -16.09 4.62 -23.41
C VAL A 206 -17.18 3.76 -22.81
N TYR A 207 -18.08 3.25 -23.64
CA TYR A 207 -19.09 2.30 -23.20
C TYR A 207 -18.57 0.87 -23.26
N VAL A 208 -18.35 0.28 -22.09
CA VAL A 208 -18.04 -1.15 -21.92
C VAL A 208 -19.30 -1.93 -21.48
N PRO A 209 -19.75 -2.91 -22.28
CA PRO A 209 -20.93 -3.71 -21.97
C PRO A 209 -20.88 -4.39 -20.58
N PRO A 210 -22.04 -4.55 -19.91
CA PRO A 210 -22.12 -5.25 -18.63
C PRO A 210 -21.76 -6.73 -18.76
N ALA A 211 -21.32 -7.38 -17.68
CA ALA A 211 -20.97 -8.81 -17.71
C ALA A 211 -22.12 -9.71 -18.17
N SER A 212 -23.37 -9.29 -17.92
CA SER A 212 -24.58 -9.95 -18.41
C SER A 212 -24.71 -9.97 -19.93
N SER A 213 -24.05 -9.07 -20.66
CA SER A 213 -24.03 -9.10 -22.13
C SER A 213 -23.19 -10.24 -22.72
N VAL A 214 -22.40 -10.93 -21.88
CA VAL A 214 -21.56 -12.08 -22.26
C VAL A 214 -22.09 -13.38 -21.60
N SER A 215 -23.38 -13.40 -21.22
CA SER A 215 -23.99 -14.53 -20.49
C SER A 215 -24.44 -15.70 -21.37
N ASN A 216 -24.69 -16.85 -20.73
CA ASN A 216 -25.02 -18.14 -21.34
C ASN A 216 -26.31 -18.20 -22.20
N SER A 217 -27.03 -17.10 -22.38
CA SER A 217 -28.45 -17.08 -22.79
C SER A 217 -28.69 -16.63 -24.24
N GLY A 218 -27.66 -16.59 -25.09
CA GLY A 218 -27.83 -16.33 -26.53
C GLY A 218 -28.26 -14.90 -26.90
N ALA A 219 -28.32 -13.97 -25.94
CA ALA A 219 -28.37 -12.54 -26.23
C ALA A 219 -27.00 -12.14 -26.79
N GLY A 220 -26.98 -11.62 -28.03
CA GLY A 220 -25.75 -11.28 -28.73
C GLY A 220 -24.86 -10.35 -27.91
N ALA A 221 -23.57 -10.68 -27.84
CA ALA A 221 -22.57 -9.85 -27.19
C ALA A 221 -22.57 -8.48 -27.86
N VAL A 222 -22.65 -7.44 -27.01
CA VAL A 222 -22.74 -6.05 -27.44
C VAL A 222 -21.32 -5.56 -27.71
N MET A 223 -21.14 -4.74 -28.75
CA MET A 223 -19.85 -4.11 -29.03
C MET A 223 -19.58 -2.98 -28.02
N ALA A 224 -18.31 -2.75 -27.69
CA ALA A 224 -17.90 -1.55 -26.98
C ALA A 224 -17.88 -0.36 -27.95
N THR A 225 -18.24 0.83 -27.46
CA THR A 225 -18.22 2.08 -28.24
C THR A 225 -17.34 3.12 -27.55
N VAL A 226 -16.72 3.99 -28.34
CA VAL A 226 -15.85 5.07 -27.86
C VAL A 226 -16.20 6.37 -28.56
N ASP A 227 -16.35 7.44 -27.78
CA ASP A 227 -16.34 8.81 -28.28
C ASP A 227 -14.94 9.39 -28.04
N THR A 228 -14.18 9.57 -29.12
CA THR A 228 -12.79 10.00 -29.05
C THR A 228 -12.64 11.43 -28.52
N ALA A 229 -13.60 12.32 -28.79
CA ALA A 229 -13.54 13.70 -28.31
C ALA A 229 -13.79 13.78 -26.81
N HIS A 230 -14.78 13.03 -26.31
CA HIS A 230 -15.04 12.93 -24.87
C HIS A 230 -13.90 12.20 -24.14
N LEU A 231 -13.36 11.12 -24.73
CA LEU A 231 -12.19 10.43 -24.20
C LEU A 231 -10.99 11.37 -24.06
N ASP A 232 -10.66 12.15 -25.10
CA ASP A 232 -9.57 13.11 -25.05
C ASP A 232 -9.76 14.14 -23.94
N ALA A 233 -10.99 14.67 -23.78
CA ALA A 233 -11.31 15.65 -22.75
C ALA A 233 -11.12 15.08 -21.33
N GLU A 234 -11.62 13.87 -21.07
CA GLU A 234 -11.45 13.23 -19.75
C GLU A 234 -9.98 12.89 -19.48
N LEU A 235 -9.23 12.39 -20.47
CA LEU A 235 -7.81 12.08 -20.31
C LEU A 235 -6.98 13.33 -19.94
N MET A 236 -7.41 14.55 -20.30
CA MET A 236 -6.74 15.78 -19.85
C MET A 236 -6.79 15.98 -18.32
N LEU A 237 -7.80 15.41 -17.65
CA LEU A 237 -7.98 15.45 -16.19
C LEU A 237 -7.56 14.16 -15.48
N ARG A 238 -7.21 13.11 -16.24
CA ARG A 238 -6.76 11.81 -15.69
C ARG A 238 -5.27 11.56 -15.87
N VAL A 239 -4.63 12.06 -16.92
CA VAL A 239 -3.26 11.70 -17.30
C VAL A 239 -2.35 12.94 -17.37
N PHE A 240 -1.32 12.94 -16.53
CA PHE A 240 -0.42 14.09 -16.31
C PHE A 240 1.04 13.74 -16.57
N GLY A 241 1.73 14.61 -17.29
CA GLY A 241 3.16 14.47 -17.60
C GLY A 241 3.44 14.93 -19.02
N ASP A 242 4.63 15.50 -19.22
CA ASP A 242 5.08 15.93 -20.55
C ASP A 242 5.52 14.72 -21.40
N SER A 243 6.00 13.66 -20.73
CA SER A 243 6.36 12.37 -21.33
C SER A 243 6.01 11.21 -20.37
N VAL A 244 5.96 9.98 -20.88
CA VAL A 244 5.65 8.77 -20.08
C VAL A 244 6.69 8.54 -18.97
N ILE A 245 7.96 8.82 -19.26
CA ILE A 245 9.03 8.89 -18.25
C ILE A 245 9.70 10.26 -18.37
N TYR A 246 9.93 10.93 -17.25
CA TYR A 246 10.66 12.21 -17.22
C TYR A 246 11.54 12.31 -15.98
N PHE A 247 12.58 13.13 -16.07
CA PHE A 247 13.48 13.37 -14.95
C PHE A 247 13.02 14.57 -14.12
N VAL A 248 12.97 14.41 -12.80
CA VAL A 248 12.63 15.47 -11.85
C VAL A 248 13.84 15.75 -10.98
N GLN A 249 14.37 16.98 -11.08
CA GLN A 249 15.44 17.44 -10.20
C GLN A 249 14.93 17.62 -8.76
N ALA A 250 15.76 17.32 -7.77
CA ALA A 250 15.47 17.55 -6.35
C ALA A 250 15.52 19.05 -6.00
N ALA A 251 16.44 19.79 -6.61
CA ALA A 251 16.46 21.25 -6.58
C ALA A 251 15.58 21.77 -7.71
N ASN A 252 14.29 21.95 -7.44
CA ASN A 252 13.29 22.35 -8.42
C ASN A 252 12.48 23.57 -7.93
N PRO A 253 11.66 24.22 -8.80
CA PRO A 253 10.90 25.42 -8.43
C PRO A 253 9.90 25.21 -7.28
N SER A 254 9.45 23.97 -7.06
CA SER A 254 8.52 23.60 -6.00
C SER A 254 9.22 23.28 -4.68
N ALA A 255 10.54 23.08 -4.69
CA ALA A 255 11.34 22.76 -3.51
C ALA A 255 11.50 24.00 -2.60
N PRO A 256 11.38 23.84 -1.27
CA PRO A 256 11.71 24.90 -0.34
C PRO A 256 13.17 25.36 -0.49
N GLY A 257 13.39 26.67 -0.57
CA GLY A 257 14.75 27.24 -0.53
C GLY A 257 15.43 27.08 0.84
N ASP A 258 14.66 26.87 1.90
CA ASP A 258 15.12 26.62 3.27
C ASP A 258 14.27 25.52 3.92
N TRP A 259 14.90 24.38 4.23
CA TRP A 259 14.26 23.24 4.87
C TRP A 259 14.15 23.38 6.40
N THR A 260 14.82 24.34 7.03
CA THR A 260 14.82 24.49 8.50
C THR A 260 13.47 24.87 9.08
N ASN A 261 12.59 25.44 8.25
CA ASN A 261 11.22 25.83 8.60
C ASN A 261 10.16 24.89 8.01
N VAL A 262 10.57 23.81 7.34
CA VAL A 262 9.69 22.84 6.68
C VAL A 262 9.70 21.54 7.48
N VAL A 263 8.55 20.88 7.53
CA VAL A 263 8.38 19.61 8.23
C VAL A 263 7.90 18.57 7.24
N VAL A 264 8.54 17.40 7.26
CA VAL A 264 8.10 16.21 6.53
C VAL A 264 7.74 15.15 7.55
N ALA A 265 6.50 14.65 7.49
CA ALA A 265 6.02 13.61 8.39
C ALA A 265 5.98 12.25 7.68
N GLY A 266 6.18 11.19 8.45
CA GLY A 266 5.90 9.81 8.06
C GLY A 266 4.99 9.15 9.09
N SER A 267 4.10 8.25 8.68
CA SER A 267 3.24 7.51 9.61
C SER A 267 3.12 6.04 9.26
N ASP A 268 2.79 5.24 10.27
CA ASP A 268 2.51 3.81 10.13
C ASP A 268 1.40 3.35 11.07
N GLY A 269 0.71 2.28 10.69
CA GLY A 269 -0.28 1.57 11.48
C GLY A 269 0.23 0.17 11.83
N SER A 270 -0.17 -0.37 12.97
CA SER A 270 0.16 -1.74 13.33
C SER A 270 -1.00 -2.42 14.04
N THR A 271 -1.14 -3.72 13.76
CA THR A 271 -2.13 -4.60 14.38
C THR A 271 -1.41 -5.72 15.11
N TYR A 272 -1.82 -5.93 16.36
CA TYR A 272 -1.35 -7.02 17.21
C TYR A 272 -2.51 -7.94 17.53
N SER A 273 -2.37 -9.22 17.18
CA SER A 273 -3.38 -10.23 17.48
C SER A 273 -2.86 -11.16 18.59
N SER A 274 -3.65 -11.31 19.64
CA SER A 274 -3.34 -12.22 20.74
C SER A 274 -4.56 -13.02 21.17
N VAL A 275 -4.35 -14.24 21.66
CA VAL A 275 -5.43 -15.01 22.30
C VAL A 275 -5.54 -14.55 23.74
N MET A 276 -6.72 -14.11 24.16
CA MET A 276 -7.05 -13.89 25.56
C MET A 276 -7.55 -15.18 26.19
N SER A 277 -6.78 -15.70 27.16
CA SER A 277 -7.22 -16.76 28.07
C SER A 277 -7.32 -16.21 29.50
N ILE A 278 -8.42 -16.52 30.20
CA ILE A 278 -8.65 -16.12 31.60
C ILE A 278 -8.71 -17.39 32.46
N ASP A 279 -7.65 -17.66 33.22
CA ASP A 279 -7.51 -18.90 34.00
C ASP A 279 -8.35 -18.92 35.30
N THR A 280 -9.12 -17.86 35.59
CA THR A 280 -9.77 -17.67 36.90
C THR A 280 -11.22 -18.15 37.02
N ALA A 281 -11.80 -18.76 35.98
CA ALA A 281 -13.15 -19.31 36.11
C ALA A 281 -13.24 -20.72 35.53
N LYS A 282 -13.03 -21.73 36.39
CA LYS A 282 -13.33 -23.15 36.09
C LYS A 282 -14.76 -23.39 35.56
N ALA A 283 -15.69 -22.46 35.78
CA ALA A 283 -17.06 -22.51 35.25
C ALA A 283 -17.22 -21.92 33.82
N PHE A 284 -16.17 -21.34 33.24
CA PHE A 284 -16.12 -20.90 31.83
C PHE A 284 -15.15 -21.76 30.99
N VAL A 285 -14.55 -22.79 31.59
CA VAL A 285 -13.55 -23.64 30.92
C VAL A 285 -14.21 -24.73 30.06
N ASP A 286 -15.48 -25.05 30.30
CA ASP A 286 -16.15 -26.13 29.55
C ASP A 286 -16.71 -25.68 28.19
N ASP A 287 -16.74 -24.38 27.87
CA ASP A 287 -17.04 -23.86 26.52
C ASP A 287 -16.01 -22.79 26.06
N GLY A 288 -15.08 -23.17 25.17
CA GLY A 288 -14.47 -22.22 24.21
C GLY A 288 -13.43 -21.18 24.69
N GLY A 289 -12.76 -21.35 25.83
CA GLY A 289 -11.94 -20.31 26.51
C GLY A 289 -10.64 -19.78 25.84
N SER A 290 -10.71 -19.21 24.64
CA SER A 290 -9.60 -18.50 23.97
C SER A 290 -10.12 -17.54 22.90
N GLU A 291 -10.41 -16.29 23.26
CA GLU A 291 -10.93 -15.28 22.33
C GLU A 291 -9.77 -14.52 21.66
N VAL A 292 -9.82 -14.36 20.33
CA VAL A 292 -8.84 -13.54 19.62
C VAL A 292 -9.16 -12.07 19.83
N VAL A 293 -8.20 -11.33 20.40
CA VAL A 293 -8.27 -9.88 20.57
C VAL A 293 -7.26 -9.25 19.62
N THR A 294 -7.70 -8.29 18.82
CA THR A 294 -6.84 -7.45 18.02
C THR A 294 -6.65 -6.09 18.69
N PHE A 295 -5.43 -5.58 18.59
CA PHE A 295 -5.04 -4.27 19.09
C PHE A 295 -4.39 -3.48 17.95
N ASN A 296 -5.06 -2.39 17.55
CA ASN A 296 -4.62 -1.49 16.49
C ASN A 296 -4.03 -0.22 17.11
N ASN A 297 -2.84 0.15 16.66
CA ASN A 297 -2.20 1.41 17.02
C ASN A 297 -1.63 2.10 15.78
N SER A 298 -1.35 3.39 15.92
CA SER A 298 -0.64 4.13 14.88
C SER A 298 0.30 5.16 15.49
N LEU A 299 1.35 5.48 14.73
CA LEU A 299 2.36 6.45 15.10
C LEU A 299 2.78 7.27 13.89
N ALA A 300 2.99 8.56 14.12
CA ALA A 300 3.55 9.49 13.16
C ALA A 300 4.84 10.10 13.69
N TYR A 301 5.85 10.21 12.82
CA TYR A 301 7.17 10.76 13.06
C TYR A 301 7.41 11.99 12.18
N LEU A 302 7.91 13.07 12.78
CA LEU A 302 8.21 14.32 12.07
C LEU A 302 9.73 14.49 11.91
N HIS A 303 10.19 14.61 10.67
CA HIS A 303 11.52 15.14 10.35
C HIS A 303 11.50 16.66 10.46
N MET A 304 12.33 17.18 11.37
CA MET A 304 12.42 18.61 11.68
C MET A 304 13.88 19.01 11.85
N GLU A 305 14.22 20.19 11.34
CA GLU A 305 15.55 20.80 11.42
C GLU A 305 15.47 22.21 12.05
N GLY A 306 16.64 22.82 12.28
CA GLY A 306 16.76 24.20 12.76
C GLY A 306 15.84 24.59 13.92
N LEU A 307 15.06 25.65 13.73
CA LEU A 307 14.17 26.23 14.75
C LEU A 307 13.05 25.28 15.17
N ASN A 308 12.48 24.50 14.23
CA ASN A 308 11.44 23.52 14.54
C ASN A 308 11.97 22.44 15.50
N ARG A 309 13.20 21.96 15.26
CA ARG A 309 13.87 21.00 16.15
C ARG A 309 14.10 21.57 17.56
N GLN A 310 14.40 22.86 17.68
CA GLN A 310 14.64 23.50 18.98
C GLN A 310 13.33 23.73 19.76
N ARG A 311 12.24 24.08 19.06
CA ARG A 311 10.94 24.40 19.66
C ARG A 311 10.15 23.16 20.10
N HIS A 312 10.36 22.03 19.42
CA HIS A 312 9.62 20.79 19.63
C HIS A 312 10.58 19.65 20.02
N PRO A 313 10.75 19.38 21.33
CA PRO A 313 11.68 18.35 21.81
C PRO A 313 11.23 16.93 21.46
N SER A 314 9.92 16.70 21.39
CA SER A 314 9.32 15.46 20.89
C SER A 314 8.88 15.62 19.44
N ARG A 315 9.08 14.55 18.65
CA ARG A 315 8.84 14.52 17.20
C ARG A 315 7.76 13.51 16.80
N VAL A 316 7.03 13.01 17.78
CA VAL A 316 6.22 11.82 17.61
C VAL A 316 4.82 12.09 18.13
N TYR A 317 3.85 11.61 17.37
CA TYR A 317 2.45 11.50 17.78
C TYR A 317 2.01 10.03 17.69
N SER A 318 1.11 9.59 18.56
CA SER A 318 0.53 8.26 18.45
C SER A 318 -0.95 8.22 18.82
N VAL A 319 -1.62 7.20 18.29
CA VAL A 319 -2.95 6.79 18.70
C VAL A 319 -2.84 5.35 19.21
N PRO A 320 -3.10 5.09 20.51
CA PRO A 320 -3.46 6.04 21.56
C PRO A 320 -2.25 6.86 22.06
N ILE A 321 -2.54 7.98 22.73
CA ILE A 321 -1.54 8.80 23.42
C ILE A 321 -1.27 8.28 24.84
N THR A 322 -2.31 7.75 25.52
CA THR A 322 -2.25 7.30 26.92
C THR A 322 -3.05 6.01 27.15
N ARG A 323 -2.78 5.34 28.27
CA ARG A 323 -3.51 4.14 28.74
C ARG A 323 -5.01 4.38 28.92
N SER A 324 -5.42 5.55 29.41
CA SER A 324 -6.83 5.93 29.60
C SER A 324 -7.59 6.14 28.28
N ALA A 325 -6.88 6.26 27.16
CA ALA A 325 -7.49 6.49 25.87
C ALA A 325 -8.14 5.22 25.28
N ILE A 326 -7.80 4.03 25.77
CA ILE A 326 -8.36 2.75 25.30
C ILE A 326 -9.89 2.72 25.47
N ASP A 327 -10.40 3.31 26.55
CA ASP A 327 -11.84 3.35 26.87
C ASP A 327 -12.57 4.52 26.18
N SER A 328 -11.87 5.37 25.41
CA SER A 328 -12.49 6.51 24.74
C SER A 328 -13.29 6.07 23.52
N PRO A 329 -14.57 6.50 23.36
CA PRO A 329 -15.34 6.26 22.14
C PRO A 329 -14.65 6.79 20.87
N THR A 330 -13.82 7.84 20.99
CA THR A 330 -13.04 8.40 19.88
C THR A 330 -11.97 7.45 19.33
N ASN A 331 -11.71 6.35 20.03
CA ASN A 331 -10.70 5.34 19.71
C ASN A 331 -11.33 4.00 19.31
N ALA A 332 -12.61 4.00 18.90
CA ALA A 332 -13.29 2.82 18.37
C ALA A 332 -12.47 2.11 17.29
N GLY A 333 -12.39 0.78 17.34
CA GLY A 333 -11.56 -0.02 16.44
C GLY A 333 -10.11 -0.21 16.90
N MET A 334 -9.69 0.41 18.02
CA MET A 334 -8.37 0.13 18.60
C MET A 334 -8.28 -1.24 19.28
N VAL A 335 -9.26 -1.60 20.11
CA VAL A 335 -9.37 -2.94 20.69
C VAL A 335 -10.59 -3.58 20.06
N MET A 336 -10.42 -4.77 19.49
CA MET A 336 -11.54 -5.51 18.91
C MET A 336 -11.46 -6.97 19.32
N ALA A 337 -12.62 -7.56 19.56
CA ALA A 337 -12.78 -8.99 19.75
C ALA A 337 -14.15 -9.40 19.18
N PRO A 338 -14.30 -10.62 18.64
CA PRO A 338 -15.56 -11.05 18.02
C PRO A 338 -16.77 -10.89 18.95
N PHE A 339 -16.63 -11.19 20.24
CA PHE A 339 -17.72 -11.09 21.21
C PHE A 339 -18.25 -9.65 21.44
N MET A 340 -17.51 -8.62 21.03
CA MET A 340 -17.94 -7.22 21.10
C MET A 340 -18.94 -6.86 20.00
N PHE A 341 -19.03 -7.68 18.94
CA PHE A 341 -19.79 -7.42 17.72
C PHE A 341 -20.60 -8.66 17.34
N ARG A 342 -21.51 -9.08 18.23
CA ARG A 342 -22.29 -10.32 18.11
C ARG A 342 -23.29 -10.31 16.93
N ASP A 343 -23.58 -9.11 16.44
CA ASP A 343 -24.44 -8.82 15.31
C ASP A 343 -23.73 -9.02 13.96
N LEU A 344 -22.40 -9.13 13.94
CA LEU A 344 -21.63 -9.35 12.72
C LEU A 344 -21.34 -10.84 12.50
N THR A 345 -21.36 -11.25 11.23
CA THR A 345 -20.79 -12.54 10.80
C THR A 345 -19.27 -12.54 10.93
N GLU A 346 -18.63 -13.71 10.91
CA GLU A 346 -17.17 -13.84 10.99
C GLU A 346 -16.46 -13.06 9.86
N GLY A 347 -16.97 -13.18 8.62
CA GLY A 347 -16.44 -12.42 7.49
C GLY A 347 -16.60 -10.91 7.66
N GLU A 348 -17.77 -10.45 8.10
CA GLU A 348 -17.99 -9.01 8.37
C GLU A 348 -17.09 -8.48 9.49
N TYR A 349 -16.84 -9.28 10.53
CA TYR A 349 -15.89 -8.94 11.58
C TYR A 349 -14.45 -8.84 11.04
N GLU A 350 -14.02 -9.77 10.18
CA GLU A 350 -12.69 -9.72 9.55
C GLU A 350 -12.52 -8.47 8.69
N HIS A 351 -13.51 -8.11 7.88
CA HIS A 351 -13.53 -6.86 7.11
C HIS A 351 -13.50 -5.63 8.01
N MET A 352 -14.32 -5.61 9.07
CA MET A 352 -14.32 -4.52 10.05
C MET A 352 -12.97 -4.38 10.76
N ALA A 353 -12.29 -5.49 11.10
CA ALA A 353 -10.98 -5.47 11.75
C ALA A 353 -9.89 -4.89 10.85
N LYS A 354 -9.91 -5.22 9.54
CA LYS A 354 -9.04 -4.59 8.53
C LYS A 354 -9.32 -3.09 8.41
N CYS A 355 -10.60 -2.73 8.25
CA CYS A 355 -11.06 -1.34 8.21
C CYS A 355 -10.60 -0.53 9.43
N ALA A 356 -10.74 -1.10 10.64
CA ALA A 356 -10.37 -0.45 11.87
C ALA A 356 -8.86 -0.17 11.97
N THR A 357 -8.02 -1.06 11.44
CA THR A 357 -6.57 -0.86 11.35
C THR A 357 -6.26 0.38 10.51
N ASP A 358 -6.89 0.49 9.34
CA ASP A 358 -6.76 1.63 8.44
C ASP A 358 -7.22 2.92 9.12
N VAL A 359 -8.41 2.91 9.74
CA VAL A 359 -9.03 4.05 10.44
C VAL A 359 -8.18 4.56 11.59
N VAL A 360 -7.56 3.67 12.38
CA VAL A 360 -6.67 4.07 13.49
C VAL A 360 -5.46 4.84 12.96
N GLN A 361 -4.89 4.41 11.83
CA GLN A 361 -3.81 5.16 11.17
C GLN A 361 -4.29 6.49 10.59
N TRP A 362 -5.47 6.52 9.95
CA TRP A 362 -6.09 7.76 9.46
C TRP A 362 -6.30 8.80 10.56
N ARG A 363 -6.66 8.40 11.78
CA ARG A 363 -6.78 9.34 12.92
C ARG A 363 -5.45 9.95 13.32
N ALA A 364 -4.37 9.17 13.28
CA ALA A 364 -3.03 9.68 13.56
C ALA A 364 -2.58 10.66 12.47
N ASP A 365 -2.85 10.29 11.22
CA ASP A 365 -2.56 11.08 10.04
C ASP A 365 -3.28 12.43 10.06
N GLU A 366 -4.61 12.43 10.22
CA GLU A 366 -5.44 13.64 10.25
C GLU A 366 -4.90 14.64 11.28
N ARG A 367 -4.69 14.20 12.53
CA ARG A 367 -4.29 15.09 13.62
C ARG A 367 -2.92 15.71 13.37
N VAL A 368 -1.96 14.94 12.87
CA VAL A 368 -0.63 15.48 12.54
C VAL A 368 -0.70 16.39 11.34
N PHE A 369 -1.40 15.96 10.29
CA PHE A 369 -1.51 16.68 9.02
C PHE A 369 -2.19 18.04 9.18
N VAL A 370 -3.26 18.11 9.98
CA VAL A 370 -4.01 19.34 10.25
C VAL A 370 -3.25 20.27 11.22
N GLY A 371 -2.36 19.72 12.05
CA GLY A 371 -1.58 20.46 13.06
C GLY A 371 -2.19 20.46 14.46
N ASP A 372 -3.12 19.54 14.74
CA ASP A 372 -3.83 19.40 16.02
C ASP A 372 -3.24 18.29 16.92
N ALA A 373 -2.14 17.67 16.51
CA ALA A 373 -1.49 16.59 17.23
C ALA A 373 -0.62 17.11 18.39
N PRO A 374 -0.91 16.78 19.66
CA PRO A 374 -0.01 17.09 20.77
C PRO A 374 1.24 16.22 20.73
N ALA A 375 2.41 16.79 21.01
CA ALA A 375 3.67 16.05 21.03
C ALA A 375 3.71 15.01 22.17
N MET A 376 4.07 13.77 21.86
CA MET A 376 4.14 12.69 22.86
C MET A 376 5.21 12.99 23.92
N GLY A 377 4.86 12.87 25.21
CA GLY A 377 5.78 13.08 26.33
C GLY A 377 6.25 14.53 26.54
N GLY A 378 5.63 15.50 25.85
CA GLY A 378 5.90 16.92 25.98
C GLY A 378 4.96 17.66 26.95
N ASP A 379 5.09 18.97 26.99
CA ASP A 379 4.30 19.93 27.78
C ASP A 379 2.88 20.19 27.21
N GLY A 380 2.39 19.33 26.32
CA GLY A 380 1.11 19.48 25.62
C GLY A 380 1.15 20.39 24.40
N ARG A 381 2.32 20.89 23.97
CA ARG A 381 2.46 21.64 22.72
C ARG A 381 2.04 20.82 21.51
N LEU A 382 1.34 21.47 20.59
CA LEU A 382 1.00 20.90 19.28
C LEU A 382 2.25 20.79 18.40
N LEU A 383 2.31 19.71 17.64
CA LEU A 383 3.30 19.50 16.60
C LEU A 383 3.00 20.41 15.40
N PRO A 384 4.04 20.92 14.72
CA PRO A 384 3.84 21.72 13.51
C PRO A 384 3.21 20.86 12.40
N ALA A 385 2.26 21.44 11.67
CA ALA A 385 1.66 20.79 10.51
C ALA A 385 2.72 20.55 9.41
N PRO A 386 2.82 19.33 8.85
CA PRO A 386 3.80 19.01 7.83
C PRO A 386 3.46 19.64 6.48
N ARG A 387 4.51 19.94 5.70
CA ARG A 387 4.37 20.34 4.29
C ARG A 387 4.07 19.14 3.39
N VAL A 388 4.65 17.99 3.75
CA VAL A 388 4.47 16.69 3.11
C VAL A 388 4.31 15.64 4.19
N HIS A 389 3.25 14.84 4.11
CA HIS A 389 3.01 13.70 4.98
C HIS A 389 3.02 12.43 4.14
N LEU A 390 3.85 11.46 4.54
CA LEU A 390 4.03 10.17 3.87
C LEU A 390 3.47 9.05 4.74
N ARG A 391 2.33 8.50 4.36
CA ARG A 391 1.70 7.34 4.98
C ARG A 391 2.39 6.05 4.51
N ASP A 392 2.66 5.10 5.41
CA ASP A 392 2.99 3.72 5.02
C ASP A 392 1.73 3.07 4.42
N GLY A 393 1.79 2.72 3.14
CA GLY A 393 0.65 2.21 2.39
C GLY A 393 -0.11 3.28 1.61
N THR A 394 -1.34 2.95 1.23
CA THR A 394 -2.17 3.75 0.34
C THR A 394 -2.89 4.87 1.09
N VAL A 395 -3.09 6.01 0.42
CA VAL A 395 -4.02 7.08 0.84
C VAL A 395 -5.45 6.83 0.35
N THR A 396 -5.69 5.74 -0.39
CA THR A 396 -7.03 5.24 -0.67
C THR A 396 -7.54 4.46 0.53
N LEU A 397 -8.74 4.77 1.00
CA LEU A 397 -9.39 4.03 2.10
C LEU A 397 -9.56 2.56 1.74
N GLN A 398 -9.24 1.63 2.64
CA GLN A 398 -9.41 0.20 2.35
C GLN A 398 -10.88 -0.16 2.11
N GLU A 399 -11.76 0.23 3.03
CA GLU A 399 -13.21 0.05 2.91
C GLU A 399 -13.88 1.39 2.56
N ARG A 400 -14.56 1.42 1.42
CA ARG A 400 -15.11 2.64 0.82
C ARG A 400 -16.34 2.41 -0.06
N GLU A 401 -16.77 1.15 -0.19
CA GLU A 401 -17.90 0.78 -1.04
C GLU A 401 -19.19 1.41 -0.53
N ALA A 402 -20.05 1.89 -1.44
CA ALA A 402 -21.34 2.49 -1.10
C ALA A 402 -22.21 1.49 -0.31
N ASN A 403 -22.14 0.21 -0.70
CA ASN A 403 -22.84 -0.87 -0.02
C ASN A 403 -22.35 -1.14 1.40
N HIS A 404 -21.09 -0.83 1.73
CA HIS A 404 -20.57 -0.93 3.09
C HIS A 404 -20.88 0.33 3.89
N TYR A 405 -20.73 1.50 3.26
CA TYR A 405 -21.02 2.81 3.84
C TYR A 405 -22.48 2.96 4.29
N GLN A 406 -23.42 2.38 3.53
CA GLN A 406 -24.85 2.49 3.81
C GLN A 406 -25.37 1.64 4.98
N ARG A 407 -24.54 0.73 5.54
CA ARG A 407 -24.96 -0.20 6.59
C ARG A 407 -25.20 0.53 7.91
N ASN A 408 -26.28 0.20 8.62
CA ASN A 408 -26.62 0.84 9.89
C ASN A 408 -26.14 0.03 11.12
N ASP A 409 -24.90 -0.40 11.10
CA ASP A 409 -24.30 -1.25 12.15
C ASP A 409 -22.88 -0.77 12.53
N ALA A 410 -22.19 -1.53 13.39
CA ALA A 410 -20.83 -1.23 13.83
C ALA A 410 -19.82 -1.19 12.67
N TYR A 411 -19.99 -2.07 11.68
CA TYR A 411 -19.13 -2.12 10.49
C TYR A 411 -19.29 -0.86 9.63
N GLY A 412 -20.54 -0.51 9.28
CA GLY A 412 -20.84 0.71 8.52
C GLY A 412 -20.39 1.99 9.24
N ASN A 413 -20.48 2.04 10.57
CA ASN A 413 -19.94 3.16 11.36
C ASN A 413 -18.42 3.30 11.21
N MET A 414 -17.68 2.20 11.13
CA MET A 414 -16.24 2.22 10.92
C MET A 414 -15.89 2.75 9.52
N VAL A 415 -16.60 2.27 8.49
CA VAL A 415 -16.43 2.74 7.10
C VAL A 415 -16.73 4.23 7.00
N ARG A 416 -17.84 4.70 7.60
CA ARG A 416 -18.19 6.13 7.67
C ARG A 416 -17.10 6.97 8.34
N THR A 417 -16.50 6.45 9.42
CA THR A 417 -15.41 7.14 10.12
C THR A 417 -14.20 7.33 9.21
N GLY A 418 -13.78 6.30 8.46
CA GLY A 418 -12.67 6.40 7.51
C GLY A 418 -12.93 7.46 6.43
N VAL A 419 -14.11 7.42 5.80
CA VAL A 419 -14.53 8.39 4.78
C VAL A 419 -14.57 9.80 5.34
N GLN A 420 -15.12 10.00 6.54
CA GLN A 420 -15.17 11.31 7.19
C GLN A 420 -13.77 11.89 7.45
N ILE A 421 -12.82 11.06 7.92
CA ILE A 421 -11.44 11.51 8.16
C ILE A 421 -10.74 11.88 6.84
N SER A 422 -10.89 11.06 5.81
CA SER A 422 -10.32 11.33 4.48
C SER A 422 -10.87 12.65 3.90
N HIS A 423 -12.18 12.89 4.04
CA HIS A 423 -12.82 14.15 3.62
C HIS A 423 -12.29 15.38 4.39
N ARG A 424 -12.01 15.26 5.69
CA ARG A 424 -11.39 16.36 6.46
C ARG A 424 -9.97 16.66 6.01
N ILE A 425 -9.18 15.64 5.68
CA ILE A 425 -7.84 15.82 5.10
C ILE A 425 -7.95 16.53 3.75
N LEU A 426 -8.86 16.11 2.87
CA LEU A 426 -9.11 16.79 1.59
C LEU A 426 -9.51 18.26 1.79
N THR A 427 -10.45 18.52 2.70
CA THR A 427 -10.89 19.87 3.06
C THR A 427 -9.71 20.72 3.55
N HIS A 428 -8.83 20.14 4.36
CA HIS A 428 -7.62 20.80 4.82
C HIS A 428 -6.71 21.20 3.65
N ILE A 429 -6.46 20.28 2.70
CA ILE A 429 -5.64 20.55 1.51
C ILE A 429 -6.22 21.74 0.73
N ARG A 430 -7.54 21.72 0.46
CA ARG A 430 -8.25 22.75 -0.31
C ARG A 430 -8.25 24.12 0.37
N SER A 431 -8.33 24.15 1.71
CA SER A 431 -8.43 25.40 2.47
C SER A 431 -7.14 26.25 2.50
N ARG A 432 -6.01 25.69 2.06
CA ARG A 432 -4.69 26.31 2.22
C ARG A 432 -4.25 27.02 0.94
N ARG A 433 -3.81 28.28 1.06
CA ARG A 433 -3.20 29.04 -0.04
C ARG A 433 -1.98 28.34 -0.64
N GLN A 434 -1.20 27.65 0.20
CA GLN A 434 -0.15 26.74 -0.21
C GLN A 434 -0.56 25.33 0.25
N PRO A 435 -1.21 24.51 -0.58
CA PRO A 435 -1.73 23.21 -0.17
C PRO A 435 -0.61 22.26 0.28
N PRO A 436 -0.64 21.68 1.49
CA PRO A 436 0.25 20.60 1.88
C PRO A 436 -0.06 19.32 1.08
N ILE A 437 0.88 18.36 1.06
CA ILE A 437 0.70 17.09 0.35
C ILE A 437 0.45 15.98 1.35
N PHE A 438 -0.69 15.29 1.23
CA PHE A 438 -0.96 14.03 1.91
C PHE A 438 -0.74 12.88 0.93
N ALA A 439 0.33 12.12 1.13
CA ALA A 439 0.80 11.10 0.20
C ALA A 439 1.01 9.74 0.88
N GLY A 440 0.92 8.68 0.10
CA GLY A 440 1.18 7.30 0.49
C GLY A 440 2.42 6.75 -0.20
N ALA A 441 3.16 5.90 0.50
CA ALA A 441 4.27 5.11 -0.02
C ALA A 441 3.85 3.63 -0.05
N VAL A 442 3.34 3.19 -1.20
CA VAL A 442 2.70 1.88 -1.37
C VAL A 442 3.74 0.84 -1.77
N LYS A 443 4.16 0.02 -0.81
CA LYS A 443 5.20 -1.02 -0.94
C LYS A 443 4.79 -2.22 -1.80
N GLY A 444 3.50 -2.44 -1.97
CA GLY A 444 2.93 -3.54 -2.76
C GLY A 444 1.54 -3.14 -3.24
N SER A 445 1.27 -3.36 -4.51
CA SER A 445 -0.01 -3.06 -5.15
C SER A 445 -0.36 -4.17 -6.12
N GLN A 446 -1.64 -4.52 -6.18
CA GLN A 446 -2.21 -5.46 -7.15
C GLN A 446 -2.57 -4.79 -8.49
N LEU A 447 -2.03 -3.58 -8.76
CA LEU A 447 -2.35 -2.84 -9.98
C LEU A 447 -1.43 -3.30 -11.11
N HIS A 448 -1.98 -3.33 -12.33
CA HIS A 448 -1.29 -3.71 -13.57
C HIS A 448 -1.40 -2.63 -14.65
N LEU A 449 -1.78 -1.40 -14.29
CA LEU A 449 -2.05 -0.32 -15.24
C LEU A 449 -0.81 0.02 -16.06
N PHE A 450 0.30 0.35 -15.37
CA PHE A 450 1.54 0.73 -16.03
C PHE A 450 2.14 -0.48 -16.75
N GLY A 451 2.07 -1.67 -16.16
CA GLY A 451 2.46 -2.93 -16.77
C GLY A 451 1.76 -3.16 -18.11
N THR A 452 0.42 -3.04 -18.17
CA THR A 452 -0.35 -3.16 -19.41
C THR A 452 0.11 -2.16 -20.47
N ILE A 453 0.29 -0.89 -20.11
CA ILE A 453 0.70 0.17 -21.05
C ILE A 453 2.13 -0.05 -21.55
N ILE A 454 3.08 -0.35 -20.65
CA ILE A 454 4.49 -0.56 -20.98
C ILE A 454 4.66 -1.78 -21.87
N ASN A 455 4.03 -2.91 -21.54
CA ASN A 455 4.11 -4.13 -22.34
C ASN A 455 3.50 -3.92 -23.73
N TRP A 456 2.36 -3.21 -23.82
CA TRP A 456 1.77 -2.85 -25.11
C TRP A 456 2.73 -1.97 -25.93
N PHE A 457 3.37 -0.98 -25.31
CA PHE A 457 4.32 -0.09 -25.98
C PHE A 457 5.56 -0.83 -26.48
N ILE A 458 6.12 -1.78 -25.71
CA ILE A 458 7.28 -2.57 -26.14
C ILE A 458 6.96 -3.32 -27.44
N LYS A 459 5.76 -3.93 -27.52
CA LYS A 459 5.32 -4.70 -28.68
C LYS A 459 4.96 -3.84 -29.88
N ASN A 460 4.29 -2.70 -29.68
CA ASN A 460 3.66 -1.95 -30.76
C ASN A 460 4.36 -0.62 -31.09
N GLY A 461 5.24 -0.14 -30.21
CA GLY A 461 5.80 1.20 -30.30
C GLY A 461 4.73 2.27 -30.07
N HIS A 462 4.95 3.45 -30.65
CA HIS A 462 3.96 4.53 -30.68
C HIS A 462 4.15 5.33 -31.98
N PRO A 463 3.35 5.05 -33.03
CA PRO A 463 3.47 5.69 -34.33
C PRO A 463 3.33 7.22 -34.27
N GLY A 464 2.47 7.74 -33.39
CA GLY A 464 2.24 9.18 -33.21
C GLY A 464 3.49 9.96 -32.78
N SER A 465 4.43 9.31 -32.07
CA SER A 465 5.73 9.90 -31.70
C SER A 465 6.88 9.38 -32.57
N GLY A 466 6.58 8.70 -33.69
CA GLY A 466 7.58 8.12 -34.60
C GLY A 466 8.42 7.00 -33.97
N THR A 467 7.92 6.37 -32.90
CA THR A 467 8.65 5.33 -32.18
C THR A 467 8.23 3.96 -32.68
N ALA A 468 9.16 3.22 -33.28
CA ALA A 468 8.92 1.85 -33.73
C ALA A 468 8.75 0.88 -32.55
N PRO A 469 8.12 -0.30 -32.76
CA PRO A 469 8.18 -1.42 -31.82
C PRO A 469 9.60 -1.66 -31.31
N ILE A 470 9.75 -1.83 -29.99
CA ILE A 470 11.03 -2.18 -29.37
C ILE A 470 11.30 -3.66 -29.57
N ASP A 471 10.30 -4.51 -29.30
CA ASP A 471 10.33 -5.94 -29.56
C ASP A 471 8.96 -6.40 -30.08
N PRO A 472 8.77 -6.55 -31.40
CA PRO A 472 7.53 -7.06 -32.00
C PRO A 472 7.14 -8.47 -31.52
N GLY A 473 8.12 -9.27 -31.08
CA GLY A 473 7.93 -10.60 -30.53
C GLY A 473 7.54 -10.62 -29.05
N TRP A 474 7.41 -9.45 -28.43
CA TRP A 474 7.12 -9.34 -27.00
C TRP A 474 5.78 -10.00 -26.62
N ASP A 475 5.83 -10.86 -25.61
CA ASP A 475 4.66 -11.52 -25.05
C ASP A 475 4.02 -10.61 -23.99
N VAL A 476 3.02 -9.85 -24.43
CA VAL A 476 2.27 -8.92 -23.59
C VAL A 476 1.55 -9.66 -22.46
N SER A 477 0.98 -10.84 -22.71
CA SER A 477 0.27 -11.60 -21.69
C SER A 477 1.20 -12.07 -20.58
N ARG A 478 2.38 -12.56 -20.94
CA ARG A 478 3.39 -13.00 -19.98
C ARG A 478 3.97 -11.83 -19.18
N GLY A 479 4.28 -10.71 -19.84
CA GLY A 479 4.78 -9.51 -19.17
C GLY A 479 3.74 -8.81 -18.28
N ALA A 480 2.45 -8.93 -18.59
CA ALA A 480 1.35 -8.36 -17.81
C ALA A 480 1.03 -9.13 -16.52
N MET A 481 1.69 -10.27 -16.25
CA MET A 481 1.53 -10.97 -14.98
C MET A 481 2.26 -10.27 -13.82
N LEU A 482 3.21 -9.39 -14.13
CA LEU A 482 3.92 -8.62 -13.12
C LEU A 482 3.10 -7.39 -12.71
N ASN A 483 2.92 -7.22 -11.40
CA ASN A 483 2.34 -6.00 -10.87
C ASN A 483 3.18 -4.75 -11.21
N ASP A 484 2.53 -3.58 -11.15
CA ASP A 484 3.14 -2.31 -11.52
C ASP A 484 4.38 -1.97 -10.66
N ASN A 485 4.39 -2.34 -9.37
CA ASN A 485 5.57 -2.12 -8.52
C ASN A 485 6.80 -2.84 -9.08
N GLU A 486 6.67 -4.11 -9.47
CA GLU A 486 7.77 -4.89 -10.04
C GLU A 486 8.14 -4.41 -11.44
N ALA A 487 7.15 -4.31 -12.34
CA ALA A 487 7.38 -3.95 -13.73
C ALA A 487 8.02 -2.55 -13.86
N VAL A 488 7.48 -1.56 -13.15
CA VAL A 488 7.97 -0.17 -13.23
C VAL A 488 9.30 -0.01 -12.48
N THR A 489 9.52 -0.72 -11.36
CA THR A 489 10.84 -0.73 -10.69
C THR A 489 11.90 -1.29 -11.62
N ALA A 490 11.63 -2.42 -12.28
CA ALA A 490 12.55 -3.03 -13.23
C ALA A 490 12.89 -2.08 -14.38
N LEU A 491 11.88 -1.39 -14.93
CA LEU A 491 12.01 -0.41 -16.00
C LEU A 491 12.85 0.81 -15.58
N LEU A 492 12.44 1.53 -14.53
CA LEU A 492 13.09 2.78 -14.10
C LEU A 492 14.50 2.54 -13.58
N ALA A 493 14.75 1.39 -12.96
CA ALA A 493 16.08 1.02 -12.52
C ALA A 493 17.06 0.73 -13.68
N THR A 494 16.60 0.70 -14.93
CA THR A 494 17.51 0.69 -16.10
C THR A 494 18.10 2.07 -16.40
N LEU A 495 17.46 3.15 -15.91
CA LEU A 495 17.84 4.54 -16.16
C LEU A 495 18.67 5.15 -15.02
N LEU A 496 18.79 4.47 -13.89
CA LEU A 496 19.50 5.00 -12.73
C LEU A 496 21.00 5.14 -13.02
N PRO A 497 21.58 6.33 -12.78
CA PRO A 497 23.02 6.53 -12.86
C PRO A 497 23.74 5.79 -11.71
N GLU A 498 25.02 5.44 -11.92
CA GLU A 498 25.88 4.82 -10.90
C GLU A 498 26.06 5.70 -9.65
N ASN A 499 25.82 7.01 -9.77
CA ASN A 499 25.70 7.96 -8.67
C ASN A 499 24.33 8.67 -8.76
N PRO A 500 23.42 8.51 -7.78
CA PRO A 500 22.15 9.24 -7.77
C PRO A 500 22.40 10.73 -7.50
N GLY A 501 22.73 11.48 -8.55
CA GLY A 501 22.90 12.93 -8.53
C GLY A 501 21.59 13.65 -8.82
N ASP A 502 21.25 14.60 -7.97
CA ASP A 502 20.30 15.72 -8.13
C ASP A 502 18.85 15.46 -8.57
N GLY A 503 18.35 14.22 -8.64
CA GLY A 503 16.95 13.96 -8.97
C GLY A 503 16.58 12.49 -9.19
N PHE A 504 15.36 12.25 -9.67
CA PHE A 504 14.83 10.91 -9.97
C PHE A 504 14.06 10.88 -11.30
N PHE A 505 14.09 9.74 -11.99
CA PHE A 505 13.16 9.46 -13.08
C PHE A 505 11.80 9.11 -12.49
N CYS A 506 10.75 9.78 -12.97
CA CYS A 506 9.38 9.55 -12.59
C CYS A 506 8.57 9.07 -13.80
N THR A 507 7.53 8.28 -13.56
CA THR A 507 6.51 8.04 -14.59
C THR A 507 5.58 9.26 -14.71
N PHE A 508 4.79 9.30 -15.78
CA PHE A 508 3.54 10.05 -15.81
C PHE A 508 2.64 9.67 -14.63
N ALA A 509 1.75 10.58 -14.28
CA ALA A 509 0.83 10.42 -13.15
C ALA A 509 -0.60 10.19 -13.65
N VAL A 510 -1.33 9.37 -12.91
CA VAL A 510 -2.72 9.02 -13.20
C VAL A 510 -3.59 9.44 -12.02
N ALA A 511 -4.58 10.29 -12.26
CA ALA A 511 -5.60 10.64 -11.29
C ALA A 511 -6.77 9.67 -11.36
N ARG A 512 -7.13 9.09 -10.22
CA ARG A 512 -8.26 8.19 -10.05
C ARG A 512 -9.28 8.84 -9.16
N PRO A 513 -10.48 9.21 -9.67
CA PRO A 513 -11.50 9.80 -8.82
C PRO A 513 -12.02 8.77 -7.81
N PHE A 514 -12.49 9.21 -6.64
CA PHE A 514 -12.93 8.29 -5.57
C PHE A 514 -13.97 7.26 -6.04
N HIS A 515 -14.95 7.67 -6.85
CA HIS A 515 -15.99 6.76 -7.35
C HIS A 515 -15.43 5.59 -8.19
N ALA A 516 -14.33 5.80 -8.94
CA ALA A 516 -13.66 4.76 -9.72
C ALA A 516 -13.05 3.67 -8.83
N LEU A 517 -12.85 3.97 -7.55
CA LEU A 517 -12.32 3.07 -6.54
C LEU A 517 -13.43 2.32 -5.79
N THR A 518 -14.70 2.52 -6.14
CA THR A 518 -15.87 1.95 -5.44
C THR A 518 -16.72 1.07 -6.35
N ASP A 519 -17.81 0.52 -5.82
CA ASP A 519 -18.82 -0.33 -6.42
C ASP A 519 -19.76 0.47 -7.34
N VAL A 520 -19.77 1.80 -7.21
CA VAL A 520 -20.53 2.70 -8.09
C VAL A 520 -19.76 3.13 -9.34
N VAL A 521 -18.60 2.54 -9.60
CA VAL A 521 -17.74 2.85 -10.75
C VAL A 521 -18.48 2.85 -12.10
N ARG A 522 -19.50 2.01 -12.26
CA ARG A 522 -20.35 1.93 -13.47
C ARG A 522 -21.48 2.96 -13.54
N LEU A 523 -21.73 3.71 -12.47
CA LEU A 523 -22.79 4.70 -12.44
C LEU A 523 -22.34 6.04 -13.01
N TYR A 524 -21.04 6.27 -13.23
CA TYR A 524 -20.53 7.57 -13.67
C TYR A 524 -20.80 7.80 -15.15
N GLU A 525 -21.73 8.72 -15.43
CA GLU A 525 -22.24 8.91 -16.78
C GLU A 525 -21.48 9.97 -17.58
N HIS A 526 -21.16 11.09 -16.95
CA HIS A 526 -20.37 12.17 -17.50
C HIS A 526 -19.96 13.10 -16.36
N GLU A 527 -18.99 13.98 -16.63
CA GLU A 527 -18.61 15.01 -15.67
C GLU A 527 -19.67 16.12 -15.64
N SER A 528 -20.52 16.14 -14.62
CA SER A 528 -21.44 17.25 -14.34
C SER A 528 -21.42 17.64 -12.86
N PRO A 529 -21.57 18.94 -12.54
CA PRO A 529 -21.78 19.37 -11.16
C PRO A 529 -23.00 18.68 -10.57
N GLU A 530 -22.90 18.25 -9.31
CA GLU A 530 -23.99 17.61 -8.56
C GLU A 530 -24.42 16.23 -9.08
N PHE A 531 -23.69 15.62 -10.02
CA PHE A 531 -23.99 14.30 -10.54
C PHE A 531 -24.19 13.26 -9.43
N TRP A 532 -23.25 13.20 -8.48
CA TRP A 532 -23.31 12.22 -7.38
C TRP A 532 -24.35 12.60 -6.35
N VAL A 533 -24.56 13.90 -6.13
CA VAL A 533 -25.67 14.39 -5.29
C VAL A 533 -27.00 13.86 -5.80
N ASP A 534 -27.28 14.03 -7.09
CA ASP A 534 -28.55 13.61 -7.68
C ASP A 534 -28.72 12.10 -7.69
N LYS A 535 -27.67 11.34 -8.03
CA LYS A 535 -27.68 9.87 -7.93
C LYS A 535 -27.93 9.38 -6.51
N MET A 536 -27.35 10.05 -5.51
CA MET A 536 -27.51 9.63 -4.10
C MET A 536 -28.84 10.08 -3.51
N ARG A 537 -29.41 11.20 -3.96
CA ARG A 537 -30.81 11.58 -3.67
C ARG A 537 -31.80 10.55 -4.22
N GLU A 538 -31.59 10.07 -5.44
CA GLU A 538 -32.41 9.00 -6.02
C GLU A 538 -32.33 7.72 -5.17
N ARG A 539 -31.11 7.29 -4.84
CA ARG A 539 -30.88 6.14 -3.96
C ARG A 539 -31.53 6.30 -2.58
N GLN A 540 -31.45 7.50 -1.99
CA GLN A 540 -32.11 7.80 -0.72
C GLN A 540 -33.64 7.67 -0.83
N ARG A 541 -34.25 8.22 -1.88
CA ARG A 541 -35.70 8.09 -2.12
C ARG A 541 -36.11 6.62 -2.23
N ASP A 542 -35.35 5.81 -2.96
CA ASP A 542 -35.60 4.37 -3.10
C ASP A 542 -35.52 3.63 -1.77
N HIS A 543 -34.56 4.01 -0.91
CA HIS A 543 -34.40 3.42 0.41
C HIS A 543 -35.55 3.81 1.33
N LEU A 544 -35.94 5.08 1.35
CA LEU A 544 -37.09 5.58 2.11
C LEU A 544 -38.39 4.88 1.70
N ALA A 545 -38.56 4.54 0.42
CA ALA A 545 -39.71 3.81 -0.10
C ALA A 545 -39.77 2.33 0.34
N ARG A 546 -38.72 1.77 0.96
CA ARG A 546 -38.65 0.37 1.42
C ARG A 546 -38.72 0.27 2.94
N PRO A 547 -39.90 0.01 3.55
CA PRO A 547 -40.08 0.08 5.01
C PRO A 547 -39.14 -0.83 5.82
N GLY A 548 -38.88 -2.06 5.35
CA GLY A 548 -38.04 -3.05 6.05
C GLY A 548 -36.53 -2.89 5.85
N MET A 549 -36.07 -1.92 5.06
CA MET A 549 -34.64 -1.72 4.81
C MET A 549 -34.01 -0.86 5.90
N ASP A 550 -33.10 -1.41 6.70
CA ASP A 550 -32.29 -0.62 7.63
C ASP A 550 -31.04 -0.09 6.91
N SER A 551 -30.95 1.23 6.75
CA SER A 551 -29.89 1.87 5.96
C SER A 551 -29.61 3.28 6.45
N TYR A 552 -28.31 3.60 6.54
CA TYR A 552 -27.81 4.92 6.88
C TYR A 552 -28.38 6.03 5.97
N TRP A 553 -28.64 5.75 4.69
CA TRP A 553 -29.20 6.75 3.78
C TRP A 553 -30.56 7.31 4.25
N LYS A 554 -31.32 6.55 5.05
CA LYS A 554 -32.57 7.03 5.65
C LYS A 554 -32.37 8.06 6.77
N THR A 555 -31.17 8.14 7.33
CA THR A 555 -30.82 9.03 8.45
C THR A 555 -30.10 10.30 8.00
N VAL A 556 -29.82 10.45 6.70
CA VAL A 556 -29.10 11.61 6.16
C VAL A 556 -30.08 12.74 5.87
N ASP A 557 -29.92 13.86 6.58
CA ASP A 557 -30.78 15.04 6.40
C ASP A 557 -30.40 15.86 5.14
N VAL A 558 -29.08 15.99 4.88
CA VAL A 558 -28.52 16.82 3.80
C VAL A 558 -27.53 15.98 3.01
N ILE A 559 -27.98 15.41 1.87
CA ILE A 559 -27.18 14.50 1.03
C ILE A 559 -25.96 15.21 0.45
N GLU A 560 -26.09 16.51 0.17
CA GLU A 560 -25.04 17.32 -0.43
C GLU A 560 -23.82 17.43 0.47
N ASP A 561 -24.02 17.41 1.79
CA ASP A 561 -22.96 17.56 2.80
C ASP A 561 -22.43 16.24 3.33
N ASP A 562 -22.99 15.12 2.86
CA ASP A 562 -22.52 13.80 3.24
C ASP A 562 -21.06 13.58 2.79
N PRO A 563 -20.15 13.15 3.68
CA PRO A 563 -18.74 12.98 3.34
C PRO A 563 -18.49 12.01 2.18
N TRP A 564 -19.29 10.96 2.02
CA TRP A 564 -19.09 10.01 0.92
C TRP A 564 -19.46 10.64 -0.42
N VAL A 565 -20.57 11.39 -0.46
CA VAL A 565 -21.01 12.14 -1.63
C VAL A 565 -19.98 13.21 -2.01
N ARG A 566 -19.48 13.96 -1.02
CA ARG A 566 -18.38 14.93 -1.22
C ARG A 566 -17.12 14.23 -1.75
N MET A 567 -16.72 13.09 -1.20
CA MET A 567 -15.55 12.37 -1.74
C MET A 567 -15.77 11.95 -3.20
N CYS A 568 -16.96 11.49 -3.58
CA CYS A 568 -17.29 11.19 -4.98
C CYS A 568 -17.17 12.40 -5.91
N GLU A 569 -17.64 13.57 -5.48
CA GLU A 569 -17.56 14.83 -6.24
C GLU A 569 -16.14 15.40 -6.30
N GLU A 570 -15.37 15.27 -5.22
CA GLU A 570 -14.22 16.14 -5.01
C GLU A 570 -12.86 15.45 -4.96
N ALA A 571 -12.81 14.17 -4.57
CA ALA A 571 -11.53 13.52 -4.28
C ALA A 571 -10.94 12.83 -5.52
N ASP A 572 -9.66 13.12 -5.76
CA ASP A 572 -8.84 12.51 -6.80
C ASP A 572 -7.56 11.95 -6.16
N TYR A 573 -7.24 10.70 -6.47
CA TYR A 573 -6.04 10.00 -6.00
C TYR A 573 -5.04 9.92 -7.15
N VAL A 574 -4.00 10.74 -7.09
CA VAL A 574 -2.98 10.83 -8.14
C VAL A 574 -1.85 9.89 -7.80
N MET A 575 -1.57 8.93 -8.68
CA MET A 575 -0.52 7.92 -8.49
C MET A 575 0.56 7.98 -9.57
N PHE A 576 1.80 7.69 -9.19
CA PHE A 576 2.97 7.64 -10.06
C PHE A 576 4.12 6.84 -9.40
N TYR A 577 5.16 6.56 -10.16
CA TYR A 577 6.34 5.83 -9.69
C TYR A 577 7.60 6.69 -9.77
N ILE A 578 8.53 6.44 -8.84
CA ILE A 578 9.82 7.12 -8.77
C ILE A 578 10.93 6.05 -8.80
N GLY A 579 11.83 6.18 -9.77
CA GLY A 579 13.02 5.36 -9.89
C GLY A 579 14.10 5.85 -8.94
N HIS A 580 14.18 5.24 -7.75
CA HIS A 580 15.21 5.55 -6.75
C HIS A 580 15.98 4.31 -6.27
N SER A 581 15.64 3.11 -6.73
CA SER A 581 16.32 1.86 -6.35
C SER A 581 17.14 1.27 -7.50
N GLY A 582 18.44 1.13 -7.29
CA GLY A 582 19.37 0.41 -8.18
C GLY A 582 20.03 -0.75 -7.44
N GLY A 583 20.83 -1.55 -8.16
CA GLY A 583 21.63 -2.63 -7.56
C GLY A 583 21.24 -4.05 -7.99
N GLN A 584 22.00 -5.01 -7.46
CA GLN A 584 21.88 -6.45 -7.68
C GLN A 584 22.00 -7.15 -6.31
N PRO A 585 20.92 -7.72 -5.75
CA PRO A 585 19.54 -7.73 -6.28
C PRO A 585 18.89 -6.34 -6.24
N LEU A 586 17.89 -6.13 -7.11
CA LEU A 586 17.15 -4.86 -7.21
C LEU A 586 16.15 -4.73 -6.05
N PRO A 587 16.20 -3.67 -5.22
CA PRO A 587 15.16 -3.43 -4.23
C PRO A 587 13.86 -2.96 -4.89
N LEU A 588 12.72 -3.47 -4.40
CA LEU A 588 11.40 -3.01 -4.86
C LEU A 588 11.16 -1.56 -4.43
N ALA A 589 10.78 -0.70 -5.38
CA ALA A 589 10.39 0.68 -5.09
C ALA A 589 8.87 0.79 -4.84
N PRO A 590 8.44 1.67 -3.92
CA PRO A 590 7.05 1.93 -3.68
C PRO A 590 6.44 2.76 -4.82
N ARG A 591 5.13 2.57 -5.03
CA ARG A 591 4.31 3.54 -5.74
C ARG A 591 4.07 4.72 -4.82
N TYR A 592 4.11 5.92 -5.36
CA TYR A 592 3.68 7.11 -4.65
C TYR A 592 2.31 7.54 -5.13
N GLU A 593 1.48 7.96 -4.19
CA GLU A 593 0.17 8.51 -4.51
C GLU A 593 -0.19 9.63 -3.55
N PHE A 594 -0.98 10.59 -3.98
CA PHE A 594 -1.44 11.67 -3.13
C PHE A 594 -2.90 12.02 -3.38
N LEU A 595 -3.57 12.47 -2.33
CA LEU A 595 -4.95 12.93 -2.35
C LEU A 595 -5.00 14.41 -2.79
N GLU A 596 -5.88 14.74 -3.72
CA GLU A 596 -6.05 16.08 -4.26
C GLU A 596 -7.51 16.31 -4.70
N SER A 597 -7.86 17.56 -5.03
CA SER A 597 -9.13 17.91 -5.67
C SER A 597 -8.88 18.64 -6.99
N LEU A 598 -8.92 17.91 -8.12
CA LEU A 598 -8.57 18.43 -9.44
C LEU A 598 -9.79 18.95 -10.21
N ARG A 599 -10.98 18.43 -9.90
CA ARG A 599 -12.23 18.71 -10.64
C ARG A 599 -12.83 20.11 -10.37
N PHE A 600 -12.37 20.83 -9.34
CA PHE A 600 -12.83 22.19 -8.99
C PHE A 600 -12.09 23.33 -9.71
N CYS A 601 -11.31 23.05 -10.76
CA CYS A 601 -10.48 24.08 -11.39
C CYS A 601 -11.24 25.12 -12.25
N GLY A 602 -12.58 25.05 -12.31
CA GLY A 602 -13.45 26.02 -12.99
C GLY A 602 -14.29 25.42 -14.14
N PRO A 603 -15.23 26.19 -14.71
CA PRO A 603 -16.15 25.71 -15.76
C PRO A 603 -15.50 25.61 -17.15
N ASP A 604 -14.32 26.18 -17.36
CA ASP A 604 -13.55 26.08 -18.60
C ASP A 604 -12.63 24.85 -18.53
N THR A 605 -13.01 23.79 -19.24
CA THR A 605 -12.29 22.49 -19.23
C THR A 605 -10.81 22.64 -19.56
N ALA A 606 -10.43 23.53 -20.49
CA ALA A 606 -9.04 23.71 -20.89
C ALA A 606 -8.21 24.46 -19.83
N ALA A 607 -8.77 25.54 -19.28
CA ALA A 607 -8.14 26.27 -18.19
C ALA A 607 -8.03 25.40 -16.93
N SER A 608 -9.08 24.62 -16.64
CA SER A 608 -9.14 23.66 -15.56
C SER A 608 -8.08 22.57 -15.69
N ALA A 609 -7.97 21.96 -16.87
CA ALA A 609 -6.94 20.95 -17.15
C ALA A 609 -5.52 21.53 -17.02
N ALA A 610 -5.29 22.76 -17.48
CA ALA A 610 -4.00 23.43 -17.33
C ALA A 610 -3.67 23.70 -15.86
N GLN A 611 -4.65 24.08 -15.04
CA GLN A 611 -4.48 24.26 -13.60
C GLN A 611 -4.20 22.95 -12.89
N ALA A 612 -4.98 21.90 -13.17
CA ALA A 612 -4.76 20.55 -12.64
C ALA A 612 -3.35 20.05 -12.99
N THR A 613 -2.91 20.25 -14.24
CA THR A 613 -1.55 19.90 -14.69
C THR A 613 -0.47 20.61 -13.87
N ARG A 614 -0.61 21.93 -13.63
CA ARG A 614 0.35 22.68 -12.79
C ARG A 614 0.36 22.19 -11.34
N GLN A 615 -0.81 21.87 -10.79
CA GLN A 615 -0.95 21.40 -9.41
C GLN A 615 -0.31 20.03 -9.21
N VAL A 616 -0.63 19.07 -10.10
CA VAL A 616 -0.03 17.73 -10.08
C VAL A 616 1.48 17.80 -10.24
N ARG A 617 1.98 18.56 -11.22
CA ARG A 617 3.42 18.76 -11.41
C ARG A 617 4.09 19.31 -10.16
N ARG A 618 3.53 20.38 -9.57
CA ARG A 618 4.05 20.99 -8.34
C ARG A 618 4.04 20.01 -7.16
N ASN A 619 3.04 19.15 -7.05
CA ASN A 619 2.98 18.13 -6.00
C ASN A 619 4.04 17.04 -6.20
N ILE A 620 4.23 16.55 -7.41
CA ILE A 620 5.28 15.57 -7.76
C ILE A 620 6.68 16.13 -7.48
N GLU A 621 6.95 17.35 -7.94
CA GLU A 621 8.23 18.04 -7.73
C GLU A 621 8.54 18.25 -6.23
N LEU A 622 7.55 18.68 -5.45
CA LEU A 622 7.70 18.84 -4.00
C LEU A 622 7.86 17.49 -3.28
N LEU A 623 7.17 16.43 -3.73
CA LEU A 623 7.33 15.09 -3.17
C LEU A 623 8.74 14.55 -3.44
N VAL A 624 9.26 14.69 -4.66
CA VAL A 624 10.64 14.32 -5.02
C VAL A 624 11.66 15.08 -4.16
N ALA A 625 11.48 16.39 -4.01
CA ALA A 625 12.36 17.20 -3.16
C ALA A 625 12.30 16.75 -1.68
N ALA A 626 11.11 16.46 -1.16
CA ALA A 626 10.92 15.97 0.19
C ALA A 626 11.56 14.59 0.41
N LEU A 627 11.40 13.65 -0.54
CA LEU A 627 12.03 12.33 -0.51
C LEU A 627 13.56 12.42 -0.54
N MET A 628 14.11 13.29 -1.39
CA MET A 628 15.55 13.56 -1.41
C MET A 628 16.03 14.18 -0.09
N HIS A 629 15.21 15.02 0.55
CA HIS A 629 15.53 15.63 1.84
C HIS A 629 15.53 14.60 2.97
N VAL A 630 14.46 13.78 3.09
CA VAL A 630 14.35 12.79 4.18
C VAL A 630 15.16 11.52 3.96
N LYS A 631 15.63 11.28 2.72
CA LYS A 631 16.37 10.09 2.29
C LYS A 631 15.54 8.80 2.37
N PHE A 632 16.16 7.70 1.96
CA PHE A 632 15.57 6.37 1.94
C PHE A 632 16.25 5.44 2.93
N SER A 633 15.50 4.43 3.37
CA SER A 633 15.98 3.34 4.20
C SER A 633 15.59 2.01 3.58
N THR A 634 16.41 0.98 3.80
CA THR A 634 16.08 -0.38 3.35
C THR A 634 15.21 -1.05 4.40
N ASP A 635 13.99 -1.39 4.01
CA ASP A 635 13.08 -2.23 4.79
C ASP A 635 13.26 -3.69 4.37
N ARG A 636 13.26 -4.60 5.34
CA ARG A 636 13.51 -6.03 5.12
C ARG A 636 12.36 -6.83 5.68
N ASP A 637 11.34 -7.00 4.86
CA ASP A 637 10.19 -7.81 5.20
C ASP A 637 10.53 -9.30 5.15
N HIS A 638 9.97 -10.06 6.08
CA HIS A 638 10.06 -11.51 6.09
C HIS A 638 9.06 -12.08 5.08
N ASN A 639 9.55 -12.83 4.09
CA ASN A 639 8.70 -13.66 3.25
C ASN A 639 8.20 -14.85 4.07
N PHE A 640 6.89 -14.94 4.24
CA PHE A 640 6.24 -15.98 5.04
C PHE A 640 6.46 -17.40 4.49
N LEU A 641 6.49 -17.57 3.17
CA LEU A 641 6.54 -18.88 2.50
C LEU A 641 7.95 -19.44 2.40
N THR A 642 8.94 -18.58 2.14
CA THR A 642 10.32 -19.02 1.89
C THR A 642 11.25 -18.76 3.07
N GLY A 643 10.81 -18.00 4.08
CA GLY A 643 11.65 -17.53 5.19
C GLY A 643 12.72 -16.51 4.76
N LYS A 644 12.74 -16.12 3.48
CA LYS A 644 13.74 -15.21 2.90
C LYS A 644 13.27 -13.76 3.00
N ARG A 645 14.17 -12.79 2.80
CA ARG A 645 13.86 -11.38 3.04
C ARG A 645 13.70 -10.62 1.73
N LEU A 646 12.53 -10.03 1.54
CA LEU A 646 12.29 -9.08 0.45
C LEU A 646 12.89 -7.73 0.85
N VAL A 647 13.82 -7.22 0.04
CA VAL A 647 14.43 -5.90 0.29
C VAL A 647 13.60 -4.84 -0.43
N LYS A 648 12.98 -3.96 0.35
CA LYS A 648 12.22 -2.81 -0.14
C LYS A 648 12.95 -1.53 0.22
N THR A 649 12.81 -0.50 -0.61
CA THR A 649 13.34 0.83 -0.29
C THR A 649 12.17 1.73 0.08
N VAL A 650 12.22 2.37 1.26
CA VAL A 650 11.12 3.18 1.79
C VAL A 650 11.64 4.54 2.25
N PRO A 651 10.82 5.60 2.27
CA PRO A 651 11.24 6.89 2.83
C PRO A 651 11.64 6.76 4.30
N SER A 652 12.73 7.40 4.72
CA SER A 652 13.24 7.21 6.09
C SER A 652 12.27 7.64 7.18
N VAL A 653 11.43 8.64 6.94
CA VAL A 653 10.37 9.05 7.90
C VAL A 653 9.33 7.95 8.10
N VAL A 654 8.97 7.22 7.04
CA VAL A 654 8.05 6.07 7.09
C VAL A 654 8.71 4.93 7.86
N TYR A 655 9.96 4.60 7.55
CA TYR A 655 10.72 3.57 8.28
C TYR A 655 10.83 3.89 9.78
N ARG A 656 11.09 5.14 10.15
CA ARG A 656 11.15 5.56 11.56
C ARG A 656 9.79 5.44 12.25
N ALA A 657 8.71 5.85 11.58
CA ALA A 657 7.36 5.67 12.10
C ALA A 657 7.06 4.19 12.33
N HIS A 658 7.42 3.33 11.38
CA HIS A 658 7.23 1.88 11.45
C HIS A 658 7.92 1.23 12.65
N GLU A 659 9.22 1.48 12.83
CA GLU A 659 9.98 0.91 13.95
C GLU A 659 9.46 1.38 15.31
N LEU A 660 9.07 2.66 15.40
CA LEU A 660 8.49 3.22 16.62
C LEU A 660 7.07 2.69 16.88
N CYS A 661 6.24 2.54 15.84
CA CYS A 661 4.90 1.97 15.92
C CYS A 661 4.97 0.53 16.45
N LYS A 662 5.91 -0.26 15.91
CA LYS A 662 6.20 -1.63 16.35
C LYS A 662 6.65 -1.71 17.82
N ALA A 663 7.43 -0.74 18.29
CA ALA A 663 7.86 -0.69 19.68
C ALA A 663 6.70 -0.28 20.61
N LEU A 664 5.90 0.70 20.19
CA LEU A 664 4.73 1.19 20.92
C LEU A 664 3.68 0.10 21.09
N GLY A 665 3.34 -0.62 20.03
CA GLY A 665 2.31 -1.65 20.09
C GLY A 665 2.66 -2.78 21.05
N LYS A 666 3.93 -3.21 21.13
CA LYS A 666 4.40 -4.17 22.15
C LYS A 666 4.18 -3.65 23.58
N ARG A 667 4.45 -2.37 23.81
CA ARG A 667 4.24 -1.74 25.13
C ARG A 667 2.75 -1.67 25.47
N LEU A 668 1.92 -1.25 24.53
CA LEU A 668 0.48 -1.13 24.72
C LEU A 668 -0.19 -2.50 24.94
N GLU A 669 0.28 -3.56 24.28
CA GLU A 669 -0.15 -4.93 24.56
C GLU A 669 0.10 -5.32 26.03
N THR A 670 1.28 -4.99 26.57
CA THR A 670 1.59 -5.19 28.00
C THR A 670 0.69 -4.36 28.91
N GLU A 671 0.44 -3.08 28.58
CA GLU A 671 -0.43 -2.22 29.39
C GLU A 671 -1.91 -2.66 29.38
N LEU A 672 -2.39 -3.19 28.25
CA LEU A 672 -3.73 -3.76 28.10
C LEU A 672 -3.90 -5.01 28.98
N LYS A 673 -2.92 -5.92 29.02
CA LYS A 673 -2.91 -7.08 29.95
C LYS A 673 -3.16 -6.64 31.38
N SER A 674 -2.35 -5.70 31.86
CA SER A 674 -2.47 -5.18 33.23
C SER A 674 -3.81 -4.48 33.48
N ALA A 675 -4.43 -3.86 32.46
CA ALA A 675 -5.74 -3.21 32.60
C ALA A 675 -6.88 -4.23 32.73
N ILE A 676 -6.86 -5.30 31.92
CA ILE A 676 -7.83 -6.39 32.00
C ILE A 676 -7.77 -7.03 33.39
N VAL A 677 -6.56 -7.34 33.89
CA VAL A 677 -6.34 -7.90 35.23
C VAL A 677 -6.90 -6.98 36.33
N ALA A 678 -6.57 -5.69 36.28
CA ALA A 678 -7.07 -4.71 37.25
C ALA A 678 -8.61 -4.60 37.26
N ASN A 679 -9.25 -4.64 36.09
CA ASN A 679 -10.72 -4.61 35.98
C ASN A 679 -11.36 -5.89 36.50
N LEU A 680 -10.78 -7.07 36.24
CA LEU A 680 -11.25 -8.35 36.80
C LEU A 680 -11.16 -8.38 38.33
N HIS A 681 -10.10 -7.80 38.90
CA HIS A 681 -9.98 -7.59 40.35
C HIS A 681 -11.07 -6.65 40.88
N ARG A 682 -11.29 -5.51 40.23
CA ARG A 682 -12.30 -4.51 40.64
C ARG A 682 -13.71 -5.09 40.64
N LEU A 683 -14.04 -5.96 39.67
CA LEU A 683 -15.35 -6.61 39.56
C LEU A 683 -15.58 -7.71 40.61
N GLY A 684 -14.62 -7.99 41.50
CA GLY A 684 -14.77 -8.95 42.59
C GLY A 684 -14.87 -10.42 42.14
N ARG A 685 -14.75 -10.68 40.83
CA ARG A 685 -14.87 -12.01 40.23
C ARG A 685 -13.59 -12.86 40.30
N ALA A 686 -12.46 -12.26 40.68
CA ALA A 686 -11.21 -12.97 40.90
C ALA A 686 -10.53 -12.51 42.20
N ARG A 687 -10.87 -13.12 43.33
CA ARG A 687 -10.13 -12.95 44.60
C ARG A 687 -8.68 -13.50 44.53
N ARG A 688 -8.25 -14.07 43.39
CA ARG A 688 -6.93 -14.68 43.15
C ARG A 688 -6.39 -14.50 41.70
N ALA A 689 -6.83 -13.49 40.95
CA ALA A 689 -6.12 -13.17 39.70
C ALA A 689 -4.73 -12.62 40.05
N THR A 690 -3.71 -13.04 39.32
CA THR A 690 -2.40 -12.38 39.25
C THR A 690 -2.18 -12.02 37.78
N ASP A 691 -1.13 -11.25 37.43
CA ASP A 691 -0.81 -10.97 36.01
C ASP A 691 -0.64 -12.27 35.19
N ASP A 692 -0.31 -13.40 35.85
CA ASP A 692 -0.21 -14.73 35.24
C ASP A 692 -1.58 -15.38 34.90
N ALA A 693 -2.69 -14.87 35.46
CA ALA A 693 -4.03 -15.43 35.28
C ALA A 693 -4.75 -14.97 34.00
N VAL A 694 -4.22 -13.93 33.34
CA VAL A 694 -4.66 -13.47 32.03
C VAL A 694 -3.49 -13.58 31.07
N SER A 695 -3.52 -14.57 30.20
CA SER A 695 -2.50 -14.73 29.16
C SER A 695 -3.02 -14.07 27.89
N LEU A 696 -2.37 -12.98 27.41
CA LEU A 696 -2.37 -12.71 25.97
C LEU A 696 -1.10 -13.32 25.39
N ARG A 697 -1.24 -14.46 24.71
CA ARG A 697 -0.13 -15.08 24.01
C ARG A 697 -0.16 -14.58 22.56
N PRO A 698 0.95 -14.02 22.05
CA PRO A 698 1.05 -13.68 20.64
C PRO A 698 0.68 -14.90 19.80
N LEU A 699 -0.23 -14.71 18.85
CA LEU A 699 -0.58 -15.74 17.89
C LEU A 699 0.47 -15.76 16.78
N SER A 700 1.11 -16.91 16.57
CA SER A 700 1.79 -17.12 15.29
C SER A 700 0.74 -17.22 14.19
N ALA A 701 1.04 -16.72 12.99
CA ALA A 701 0.11 -16.77 11.85
C ALA A 701 -0.41 -18.20 11.61
N ARG A 702 0.47 -19.21 11.68
CA ARG A 702 0.09 -20.62 11.57
C ARG A 702 -0.95 -21.03 12.63
N ARG A 703 -0.74 -20.66 13.89
CA ARG A 703 -1.68 -20.97 14.98
C ARG A 703 -2.98 -20.18 14.86
N TYR A 704 -2.94 -18.96 14.30
CA TYR A 704 -4.13 -18.18 13.97
C TYR A 704 -5.00 -18.89 12.95
N PHE A 705 -4.42 -19.35 11.84
CA PHE A 705 -5.15 -20.13 10.84
C PHE A 705 -5.64 -21.49 11.38
N GLU A 706 -4.85 -22.18 12.19
CA GLU A 706 -5.27 -23.44 12.83
C GLU A 706 -6.46 -23.23 13.79
N VAL A 707 -6.46 -22.14 14.57
CA VAL A 707 -7.59 -21.78 15.46
C VAL A 707 -8.81 -21.36 14.66
N GLN A 708 -8.65 -20.53 13.62
CA GLN A 708 -9.76 -20.13 12.75
C GLN A 708 -10.39 -21.33 12.04
N ALA A 709 -9.58 -22.24 11.49
CA ALA A 709 -10.06 -23.48 10.88
C ALA A 709 -10.81 -24.36 11.90
N ARG A 710 -10.32 -24.43 13.15
CA ARG A 710 -10.97 -25.21 14.21
C ARG A 710 -12.31 -24.60 14.67
N LEU A 711 -12.40 -23.27 14.72
CA LEU A 711 -13.65 -22.56 15.02
C LEU A 711 -14.70 -22.80 13.92
N ARG A 712 -14.26 -22.80 12.65
CA ARG A 712 -15.12 -23.18 11.51
C ARG A 712 -15.60 -24.64 11.61
N ASP A 713 -14.71 -25.57 11.95
CA ASP A 713 -15.02 -27.01 12.07
C ASP A 713 -15.93 -27.34 13.27
N GLN A 714 -15.74 -26.70 14.43
CA GLN A 714 -16.59 -26.93 15.60
C GLN A 714 -18.02 -26.48 15.33
N ARG A 715 -18.20 -25.39 14.58
CA ARG A 715 -19.51 -24.88 14.21
C ARG A 715 -20.20 -25.69 13.12
N ALA A 716 -19.43 -26.24 12.17
CA ALA A 716 -19.95 -27.23 11.22
C ALA A 716 -20.51 -28.46 11.96
N LYS A 717 -19.82 -28.92 13.01
CA LYS A 717 -20.28 -30.00 13.87
C LYS A 717 -21.48 -29.62 14.75
N GLU A 718 -21.55 -28.39 15.24
CA GLU A 718 -22.73 -27.88 15.96
C GLU A 718 -23.97 -27.83 15.05
N ILE A 719 -23.82 -27.39 13.80
CA ILE A 719 -24.89 -27.37 12.78
C ILE A 719 -25.33 -28.80 12.42
N GLU A 720 -24.40 -29.74 12.28
CA GLU A 720 -24.72 -31.16 12.07
C GLU A 720 -25.40 -31.81 13.29
N SER A 721 -25.02 -31.41 14.50
CA SER A 721 -25.64 -31.91 15.74
C SER A 721 -26.99 -31.28 16.05
N GLY A 722 -27.25 -30.04 15.61
CA GLY A 722 -28.51 -29.33 15.80
C GLY A 722 -29.68 -29.85 14.94
N ASN A 723 -29.39 -30.66 13.92
CA ASN A 723 -30.40 -31.35 13.10
C ASN A 723 -30.77 -32.75 13.62
N ALA A 724 -30.14 -33.23 14.71
CA ALA A 724 -30.35 -34.58 15.23
C ALA A 724 -31.43 -34.69 16.34
N ASP A 725 -31.91 -33.57 16.90
CA ASP A 725 -32.86 -33.55 18.03
C ASP A 725 -34.13 -32.73 17.73
N GLN A 726 -34.85 -33.08 16.66
CA GLN A 726 -36.29 -32.83 16.58
C GLN A 726 -37.02 -34.17 16.39
N PRO A 727 -37.70 -34.70 17.43
CA PRO A 727 -38.68 -35.77 17.23
C PRO A 727 -39.94 -35.18 16.56
N GLU A 728 -40.55 -35.98 15.68
CA GLU A 728 -41.75 -35.70 14.87
C GLU A 728 -42.89 -34.94 15.57
#